data_AF-A0A090PYK0-F1
#
_entry.id   AF-A0A090PYK0-F1
#
_cell.length_a   1.000
_cell.length_b   1.000
_cell.length_c   1.000
_cell.angle_alpha   90.00
_cell.angle_beta   90.00
_cell.angle_gamma   90.00
#
_symmetry.space_group_name_H-M   'P 1'
#
loop_
_entity.id
_entity.type
_entity.pdbx_description
1 polymer ?
#
loop_
_entity_poly.entity_id
_entity_poly.type
_entity_poly.pdbx_seq_one_letter_code
_entity_poly.pdbx_strand_id
1 'polypeptide(L)'
;MAYNVIEQQVQTPIICNGFTLLEGGELAYFRTEDEQTKHHMMQIWQTPFLKGDVLPSEHQDTLLFKIGNKDIVKAMAESNELITLLNKEDSYEGLYDDIARASKDVIDAYYWLNEEETQQLSIPLKEINKAANAAVDEFEKVKQLRKQAAKETQSISKKSEELFNKIKSTSFKSIQDFVHLLTQLRTLRGEVISLNEIRYTDDAFIEEKEQQIVEQNELISRRAVTFLLQDTALSPYHQAVEEKQEQLEKVDKVIDIKQLEKEVNQIAEDLELLIDIVSNLKIEDTSHSTKIIENISLIFATINQLKAALKNKIKAVGKKEAQADFAAQLKLVDQSIINYLDIADTPEKCDEFLTKISITLEELEGKFADFDEYITTIIEKREEVYAAFDSRKNSLVEARNKKAISLQNAANRIIKGAQKRAQSLASTVEINGYFASDLMINKVRDIIKQLQELDDAGKAESLETALKSSREDALRKLKDKQELYEDGENIIKLGQHKFGVNKQQLDLTIVYKNDSLYYHLTGTDFYQKLNNEILEQSRSLWDQELVSENHDVYRSSYLAYTIFQSQDTEQLAQSSEADLLQQVQQIASQNYAGGYVKGVHDHDAAAILNVLVQKHHDLELLRFTPNVRAHAQLFWQQLDQEIKNKYNQIIKRAGHVLQVFPNSDNHIFVIDQLIIEITNSNQTAITIIEKQSDFNEHIKQMATYLFYELKDNDHFVVSQNAIDLQNSFEKALQSQNAYTQFNRALDECDTQKDKVDTVRHWVSAFAKAEQPQSLQYHIEECVAHMLYGSSAEVVNSINATQTITNLKGTHSTITDGEFEFNYHRFVALLDDYVKYKVPAYEMFKKTKHQVTEDLKSQLRLEEFKPRVLSSFVRNKLINQVYFPLIGDNLSKQLGTVGDSKRTDRMGMLLLISPPGYGKTTLMEYVANRLGLIFMKLMDQR
;
A
#
# COMPACT_ATOMS: atom_id res chain seq x y z
N MET A 1 11.13 -88.07 20.37
CA MET A 1 10.48 -87.51 19.17
C MET A 1 10.76 -86.03 19.16
N ALA A 2 11.37 -85.48 18.10
CA ALA A 2 11.71 -84.07 18.02
C ALA A 2 10.76 -83.39 17.01
N TYR A 3 10.18 -82.24 17.38
CA TYR A 3 9.39 -81.43 16.47
C TYR A 3 10.25 -80.25 16.00
N ASN A 4 10.46 -80.12 14.69
CA ASN A 4 11.12 -78.95 14.13
C ASN A 4 10.09 -77.84 13.96
N VAL A 5 10.23 -76.76 14.75
CA VAL A 5 9.29 -75.64 14.75
C VAL A 5 9.33 -74.84 13.43
N ILE A 6 10.49 -74.80 12.75
CA ILE A 6 10.68 -74.05 11.50
C ILE A 6 10.05 -74.80 10.31
N GLU A 7 10.34 -76.09 10.22
CA GLU A 7 9.80 -76.95 9.15
C GLU A 7 8.38 -77.43 9.45
N GLN A 8 7.91 -77.26 10.69
CA GLN A 8 6.65 -77.80 11.22
C GLN A 8 6.51 -79.32 11.03
N GLN A 9 7.63 -80.05 11.09
CA GLN A 9 7.69 -81.49 10.86
C GLN A 9 8.14 -82.26 12.11
N VAL A 10 7.51 -83.41 12.34
CA VAL A 10 7.92 -84.37 13.37
C VAL A 10 9.05 -85.24 12.80
N GLN A 11 10.23 -85.14 13.38
CA GLN A 11 11.36 -86.00 12.99
C GLN A 11 11.09 -87.46 13.38
N THR A 12 11.63 -88.39 12.59
CA THR A 12 11.47 -89.83 12.77
C THR A 12 11.85 -90.24 14.20
N PRO A 13 10.95 -90.90 14.96
CA PRO A 13 11.23 -91.30 16.33
C PRO A 13 12.35 -92.34 16.40
N ILE A 14 13.34 -92.11 17.28
CA ILE A 14 14.33 -93.12 17.63
C ILE A 14 13.71 -94.05 18.68
N ILE A 15 13.49 -95.31 18.30
CA ILE A 15 12.95 -96.35 19.18
C ILE A 15 14.13 -97.05 19.86
N CYS A 16 14.21 -96.96 21.19
CA CYS A 16 15.29 -97.54 21.99
C CYS A 16 14.75 -98.19 23.27
N ASN A 17 15.43 -99.24 23.75
CA ASN A 17 15.09 -99.91 25.01
C ASN A 17 15.64 -99.18 26.26
N GLY A 18 16.54 -98.23 26.05
CA GLY A 18 17.12 -97.37 27.08
C GLY A 18 18.09 -96.37 26.45
N PHE A 19 18.21 -95.19 27.05
CA PHE A 19 19.10 -94.14 26.58
C PHE A 19 19.67 -93.31 27.74
N THR A 20 20.78 -92.64 27.48
CA THR A 20 21.30 -91.56 28.31
C THR A 20 21.79 -90.43 27.41
N LEU A 21 21.67 -89.20 27.92
CA LEU A 21 22.19 -88.01 27.28
C LEU A 21 23.45 -87.55 28.05
N LEU A 22 24.55 -87.35 27.34
CA LEU A 22 25.81 -86.85 27.88
C LEU A 22 25.83 -85.31 27.89
N GLU A 23 26.75 -84.73 28.66
CA GLU A 23 26.82 -83.27 28.89
C GLU A 23 27.04 -82.48 27.58
N GLY A 24 27.78 -83.04 26.62
CA GLY A 24 28.02 -82.45 25.30
C GLY A 24 26.88 -82.64 24.28
N GLY A 25 25.75 -83.19 24.69
CA GLY A 25 24.57 -83.43 23.84
C GLY A 25 24.62 -84.72 23.04
N GLU A 26 25.54 -85.61 23.36
CA GLU A 26 25.64 -86.93 22.76
C GLU A 26 24.57 -87.84 23.39
N LEU A 27 23.68 -88.38 22.55
CA LEU A 27 22.69 -89.38 22.93
C LEU A 27 23.29 -90.76 22.74
N ALA A 28 23.54 -91.47 23.84
CA ALA A 28 23.90 -92.88 23.83
C ALA A 28 22.66 -93.73 24.09
N TYR A 29 22.29 -94.60 23.16
CA TYR A 29 21.10 -95.44 23.30
C TYR A 29 21.33 -96.88 22.84
N PHE A 30 20.54 -97.79 23.41
CA PHE A 30 20.46 -99.17 22.97
C PHE A 30 19.52 -99.27 21.78
N ARG A 31 20.03 -99.77 20.66
CA ARG A 31 19.16 -100.10 19.54
C ARG A 31 18.18 -101.18 19.98
N THR A 32 16.90 -100.97 19.70
CA THR A 32 15.87 -101.97 19.96
C THR A 32 16.10 -103.15 19.02
N GLU A 33 16.32 -104.33 19.59
CA GLU A 33 16.34 -105.61 18.88
C GLU A 33 15.08 -106.38 19.32
N ASP A 34 14.35 -106.95 18.37
CA ASP A 34 13.07 -107.64 18.63
C ASP A 34 13.24 -109.00 19.33
N GLU A 35 14.49 -109.49 19.45
CA GLU A 35 14.82 -110.79 20.04
C GLU A 35 15.76 -110.65 21.25
N GLN A 36 15.70 -111.59 22.20
CA GLN A 36 16.57 -111.58 23.38
C GLN A 36 18.02 -111.94 23.01
N THR A 37 18.90 -110.95 22.97
CA THR A 37 20.33 -111.11 22.66
C THR A 37 21.20 -110.97 23.91
N LYS A 38 22.34 -111.68 23.95
CA LYS A 38 23.34 -111.56 25.04
C LYS A 38 24.32 -110.40 24.85
N HIS A 39 24.36 -109.81 23.66
CA HIS A 39 25.23 -108.70 23.29
C HIS A 39 24.36 -107.57 22.73
N HIS A 40 24.40 -106.39 23.35
CA HIS A 40 23.61 -105.24 22.91
C HIS A 40 24.51 -104.19 22.26
N MET A 41 24.12 -103.73 21.06
CA MET A 41 24.84 -102.66 20.36
C MET A 41 24.40 -101.29 20.87
N MET A 42 25.36 -100.49 21.35
CA MET A 42 25.13 -99.11 21.75
C MET A 42 25.55 -98.16 20.62
N GLN A 43 24.69 -97.20 20.27
CA GLN A 43 25.01 -96.14 19.33
C GLN A 43 25.08 -94.80 20.04
N ILE A 44 26.02 -93.95 19.61
CA ILE A 44 26.20 -92.59 20.11
C ILE A 44 25.91 -91.64 18.96
N TRP A 45 24.93 -90.77 19.15
CA TRP A 45 24.52 -89.75 18.17
C TRP A 45 24.74 -88.37 18.76
N GLN A 46 25.31 -87.45 18.00
CA GLN A 46 25.30 -86.04 18.39
C GLN A 46 23.86 -85.52 18.26
N THR A 47 23.29 -85.00 19.35
CA THR A 47 21.94 -84.44 19.35
C THR A 47 21.95 -82.99 19.83
N PRO A 48 20.94 -82.18 19.44
CA PRO A 48 20.82 -80.79 19.92
C PRO A 48 20.32 -80.69 21.37
N PHE A 49 20.01 -81.82 22.02
CA PHE A 49 19.55 -81.84 23.41
C PHE A 49 20.78 -81.87 24.33
N LEU A 50 20.86 -80.96 25.30
CA LEU A 50 21.95 -80.87 26.26
C LEU A 50 21.44 -81.15 27.68
N LYS A 51 22.31 -81.70 28.54
CA LYS A 51 22.00 -81.98 29.94
C LYS A 51 22.71 -80.96 30.84
N GLY A 52 22.00 -79.93 31.30
CA GLY A 52 22.55 -78.84 32.12
C GLY A 52 22.11 -77.45 31.64
N ASP A 53 22.51 -76.40 32.37
CA ASP A 53 22.21 -75.02 32.00
C ASP A 53 23.01 -74.56 30.77
N VAL A 54 22.32 -73.73 29.97
CA VAL A 54 22.62 -73.18 28.65
C VAL A 54 24.11 -72.93 28.35
N LEU A 55 24.58 -73.43 27.19
CA LEU A 55 25.87 -73.07 26.58
C LEU A 55 25.98 -71.53 26.45
N PRO A 56 27.02 -70.88 27.01
CA PRO A 56 27.28 -69.47 26.76
C PRO A 56 27.54 -69.25 25.27
N SER A 57 26.71 -68.45 24.59
CA SER A 57 27.01 -68.01 23.22
C SER A 57 28.22 -67.08 23.23
N GLU A 58 29.17 -67.29 22.32
CA GLU A 58 30.34 -66.42 22.12
C GLU A 58 29.97 -65.03 21.55
N HIS A 59 28.74 -64.85 21.06
CA HIS A 59 28.29 -63.67 20.30
C HIS A 59 27.24 -62.82 21.04
N GLN A 60 27.52 -62.48 22.30
CA GLN A 60 26.57 -61.71 23.15
C GLN A 60 26.28 -60.29 22.64
N ASP A 61 27.18 -59.71 21.84
CA ASP A 61 27.05 -58.33 21.35
C ASP A 61 26.21 -58.19 20.08
N THR A 62 25.88 -59.29 19.39
CA THR A 62 25.15 -59.27 18.12
C THR A 62 23.65 -58.97 18.30
N LEU A 63 23.04 -58.29 17.34
CA LEU A 63 21.59 -58.01 17.36
C LEU A 63 20.75 -59.30 17.37
N LEU A 64 21.17 -60.35 16.64
CA LEU A 64 20.51 -61.66 16.65
C LEU A 64 20.50 -62.30 18.06
N PHE A 65 21.56 -62.13 18.83
CA PHE A 65 21.59 -62.58 20.22
C PHE A 65 20.62 -61.78 21.11
N LYS A 66 20.49 -60.47 20.88
CA LYS A 66 19.58 -59.59 21.62
C LYS A 66 18.09 -59.84 21.32
N ILE A 67 17.74 -60.21 20.09
CA ILE A 67 16.37 -60.60 19.68
C ILE A 67 15.96 -61.90 20.39
N GLY A 68 16.89 -62.86 20.49
CA GLY A 68 16.67 -64.14 21.13
C GLY A 68 16.10 -65.20 20.19
N ASN A 69 16.47 -66.46 20.45
CA ASN A 69 16.20 -67.59 19.54
C ASN A 69 14.70 -67.83 19.28
N LYS A 70 13.84 -67.55 20.27
CA LYS A 70 12.39 -67.79 20.17
C LYS A 70 11.74 -66.98 19.06
N ASP A 71 12.08 -65.70 18.94
CA ASP A 71 11.45 -64.81 17.96
C ASP A 71 12.03 -65.02 16.56
N ILE A 72 13.31 -65.38 16.45
CA ILE A 72 13.93 -65.78 15.19
C ILE A 72 13.28 -67.06 14.64
N VAL A 73 13.11 -68.09 15.47
CA VAL A 73 12.50 -69.36 15.06
C VAL A 73 11.06 -69.17 14.59
N LYS A 74 10.28 -68.28 15.23
CA LYS A 74 8.92 -67.96 14.78
C LYS A 74 8.91 -67.26 13.42
N ALA A 75 9.75 -66.24 13.23
CA ALA A 75 9.84 -65.54 11.95
C ALA A 75 10.26 -66.49 10.81
N MET A 76 11.18 -67.43 11.08
CA MET A 76 11.56 -68.46 10.11
C MET A 76 10.42 -69.44 9.81
N ALA A 77 9.63 -69.83 10.81
CA ALA A 77 8.49 -70.72 10.62
C ALA A 77 7.39 -70.07 9.75
N GLU A 78 7.01 -68.82 10.04
CA GLU A 78 6.01 -68.08 9.25
C GLU A 78 6.50 -67.78 7.82
N SER A 79 7.80 -67.50 7.66
CA SER A 79 8.40 -67.34 6.33
C SER A 79 8.37 -68.64 5.52
N ASN A 80 8.52 -69.79 6.18
CA ASN A 80 8.44 -71.11 5.53
C ASN A 80 6.99 -71.49 5.15
N GLU A 81 6.00 -71.05 5.94
CA GLU A 81 4.59 -71.15 5.57
C GLU A 81 4.29 -70.37 4.28
N LEU A 82 4.82 -69.15 4.15
CA LEU A 82 4.71 -68.36 2.93
C LEU A 82 5.36 -69.05 1.72
N ILE A 83 6.54 -69.67 1.89
CA ILE A 83 7.18 -70.48 0.83
C ILE A 83 6.30 -71.65 0.41
N THR A 84 5.60 -72.27 1.36
CA THR A 84 4.66 -73.36 1.06
C THR A 84 3.47 -72.86 0.26
N LEU A 85 2.94 -71.68 0.56
CA LEU A 85 1.86 -71.04 -0.21
C LEU A 85 2.30 -70.70 -1.64
N LEU A 86 3.52 -70.17 -1.81
CA LEU A 86 4.08 -69.81 -3.12
C LEU A 86 4.26 -71.02 -4.06
N ASN A 87 4.38 -72.23 -3.51
CA ASN A 87 4.55 -73.47 -4.28
C ASN A 87 3.22 -74.18 -4.60
N LYS A 88 2.07 -73.62 -4.22
CA LYS A 88 0.76 -74.17 -4.60
C LYS A 88 0.38 -73.78 -6.02
N GLU A 89 -0.32 -74.66 -6.73
CA GLU A 89 -0.85 -74.37 -8.06
C GLU A 89 -2.08 -73.44 -8.01
N ASP A 90 -2.24 -72.60 -9.04
CA ASP A 90 -3.30 -71.57 -9.26
C ASP A 90 -4.77 -72.08 -9.26
N SER A 91 -4.99 -73.35 -8.92
CA SER A 91 -6.34 -73.94 -8.80
C SER A 91 -7.09 -73.51 -7.53
N TYR A 92 -6.41 -72.83 -6.60
CA TYR A 92 -6.95 -72.40 -5.33
C TYR A 92 -7.50 -70.96 -5.41
N GLU A 93 -8.81 -70.82 -5.24
CA GLU A 93 -9.49 -69.53 -5.21
C GLU A 93 -9.03 -68.73 -3.98
N GLY A 94 -8.51 -67.51 -4.21
CA GLY A 94 -7.94 -66.68 -3.14
C GLY A 94 -6.45 -66.92 -2.84
N LEU A 95 -5.72 -67.70 -3.65
CA LEU A 95 -4.29 -67.96 -3.44
C LEU A 95 -3.46 -66.68 -3.34
N TYR A 96 -3.67 -65.75 -4.28
CA TYR A 96 -2.95 -64.48 -4.32
C TYR A 96 -3.33 -63.55 -3.15
N ASP A 97 -4.58 -63.58 -2.69
CA ASP A 97 -5.03 -62.86 -1.49
C ASP A 97 -4.35 -63.39 -0.22
N ASP A 98 -4.25 -64.72 -0.11
CA ASP A 98 -3.59 -65.39 1.01
C ASP A 98 -2.08 -65.11 1.02
N ILE A 99 -1.40 -65.13 -0.15
CA ILE A 99 0.02 -64.77 -0.28
C ILE A 99 0.26 -63.29 0.07
N ALA A 100 -0.61 -62.39 -0.40
CA ALA A 100 -0.52 -60.96 -0.08
C ALA A 100 -0.69 -60.74 1.43
N ARG A 101 -1.64 -61.42 2.06
CA ARG A 101 -1.86 -61.31 3.51
C ARG A 101 -0.68 -61.86 4.32
N ALA A 102 -0.27 -63.09 4.05
CA ALA A 102 0.80 -63.76 4.79
C ALA A 102 2.14 -63.01 4.68
N SER A 103 2.49 -62.51 3.48
CA SER A 103 3.72 -61.72 3.30
C SER A 103 3.71 -60.40 4.07
N LYS A 104 2.55 -59.75 4.19
CA LYS A 104 2.38 -58.51 4.97
C LYS A 104 2.43 -58.76 6.47
N ASP A 105 1.76 -59.80 6.94
CA ASP A 105 1.70 -60.15 8.36
C ASP A 105 3.10 -60.42 8.92
N VAL A 106 3.97 -61.11 8.16
CA VAL A 106 5.37 -61.34 8.55
C VAL A 106 6.19 -60.04 8.60
N ILE A 107 5.99 -59.12 7.66
CA ILE A 107 6.67 -57.81 7.66
C ILE A 107 6.26 -56.99 8.89
N ASP A 108 4.97 -56.99 9.21
CA ASP A 108 4.40 -56.15 10.28
C ASP A 108 4.69 -56.73 11.69
N ALA A 109 4.77 -58.05 11.83
CA ALA A 109 4.99 -58.73 13.11
C ALA A 109 6.43 -58.59 13.65
N TYR A 110 7.44 -58.51 12.76
CA TYR A 110 8.86 -58.56 13.14
C TYR A 110 9.61 -57.29 12.72
N TYR A 111 9.61 -56.28 13.59
CA TYR A 111 10.20 -54.96 13.33
C TYR A 111 11.69 -55.00 12.93
N TRP A 112 12.43 -56.01 13.41
CA TRP A 112 13.87 -56.17 13.21
C TRP A 112 14.25 -56.69 11.82
N LEU A 113 13.30 -57.19 11.00
CA LEU A 113 13.59 -57.74 9.67
C LEU A 113 14.15 -56.73 8.66
N ASN A 114 14.13 -55.43 8.99
CA ASN A 114 14.68 -54.36 8.14
C ASN A 114 16.17 -54.05 8.40
N GLU A 115 16.74 -54.57 9.48
CA GLU A 115 18.12 -54.28 9.88
C GLU A 115 19.13 -55.05 9.00
N GLU A 116 20.26 -54.43 8.67
CA GLU A 116 21.34 -55.07 7.88
C GLU A 116 21.93 -56.28 8.61
N GLU A 117 22.03 -56.21 9.94
CA GLU A 117 22.55 -57.28 10.79
C GLU A 117 21.67 -58.55 10.77
N THR A 118 20.42 -58.46 10.31
CA THR A 118 19.48 -59.59 10.19
C THR A 118 19.23 -60.02 8.75
N GLN A 119 20.11 -59.65 7.80
CA GLN A 119 20.04 -60.02 6.37
C GLN A 119 18.79 -59.49 5.62
N GLN A 120 18.10 -58.48 6.15
CA GLN A 120 17.03 -57.73 5.46
C GLN A 120 15.95 -58.58 4.76
N LEU A 121 15.41 -59.59 5.45
CA LEU A 121 14.34 -60.45 4.91
C LEU A 121 13.08 -59.67 4.48
N SER A 122 12.91 -58.42 4.93
CA SER A 122 11.82 -57.56 4.51
C SER A 122 11.84 -57.21 3.01
N ILE A 123 12.99 -57.27 2.33
CA ILE A 123 13.12 -56.96 0.89
C ILE A 123 12.34 -57.99 0.04
N PRO A 124 12.65 -59.30 0.08
CA PRO A 124 11.91 -60.29 -0.71
C PRO A 124 10.43 -60.37 -0.32
N LEU A 125 10.09 -60.20 0.96
CA LEU A 125 8.69 -60.23 1.42
C LEU A 125 7.86 -59.09 0.80
N LYS A 126 8.42 -57.88 0.68
CA LYS A 126 7.73 -56.73 0.05
C LYS A 126 7.50 -56.95 -1.45
N GLU A 127 8.47 -57.54 -2.15
CA GLU A 127 8.32 -57.87 -3.58
C GLU A 127 7.26 -58.95 -3.81
N ILE A 128 7.22 -59.99 -2.96
CA ILE A 128 6.16 -61.01 -3.00
C ILE A 128 4.78 -60.38 -2.79
N ASN A 129 4.63 -59.52 -1.78
CA ASN A 129 3.39 -58.81 -1.50
C ASN A 129 2.90 -57.98 -2.70
N LYS A 130 3.82 -57.24 -3.33
CA LYS A 130 3.53 -56.38 -4.48
C LYS A 130 3.08 -57.20 -5.69
N ALA A 131 3.77 -58.31 -5.98
CA ALA A 131 3.42 -59.19 -7.10
C ALA A 131 2.04 -59.84 -6.90
N ALA A 132 1.72 -60.29 -5.69
CA ALA A 132 0.43 -60.88 -5.37
C ALA A 132 -0.74 -59.90 -5.57
N ASN A 133 -0.62 -58.66 -5.08
CA ASN A 133 -1.66 -57.63 -5.29
C ASN A 133 -1.86 -57.29 -6.78
N ALA A 134 -0.79 -57.22 -7.56
CA ALA A 134 -0.90 -56.95 -9.00
C ALA A 134 -1.63 -58.07 -9.76
N ALA A 135 -1.47 -59.33 -9.33
CA ALA A 135 -2.19 -60.46 -9.92
C ALA A 135 -3.69 -60.45 -9.58
N VAL A 136 -4.05 -60.05 -8.36
CA VAL A 136 -5.46 -59.88 -7.94
C VAL A 136 -6.18 -58.83 -8.81
N ASP A 137 -5.55 -57.66 -9.00
CA ASP A 137 -6.11 -56.58 -9.82
C ASP A 137 -6.39 -57.01 -11.27
N GLU A 138 -5.50 -57.81 -11.86
CA GLU A 138 -5.64 -58.26 -13.25
C GLU A 138 -6.74 -59.33 -13.40
N PHE A 139 -6.90 -60.22 -12.42
CA PHE A 139 -7.97 -61.19 -12.38
C PHE A 139 -9.36 -60.52 -12.29
N GLU A 140 -9.49 -59.46 -11.47
CA GLU A 140 -10.73 -58.70 -11.36
C GLU A 140 -11.13 -58.00 -12.67
N LYS A 141 -10.16 -57.42 -13.40
CA LYS A 141 -10.41 -56.79 -14.71
C LYS A 141 -10.96 -57.77 -15.73
N VAL A 142 -10.37 -58.97 -15.84
CA VAL A 142 -10.84 -60.01 -16.77
C VAL A 142 -12.27 -60.45 -16.44
N LYS A 143 -12.62 -60.56 -15.15
CA LYS A 143 -13.97 -60.89 -14.70
C LYS A 143 -14.99 -59.81 -15.07
N GLN A 144 -14.62 -58.53 -14.96
CA GLN A 144 -15.48 -57.41 -15.36
C GLN A 144 -15.72 -57.37 -16.88
N LEU A 145 -14.67 -57.55 -17.69
CA LEU A 145 -14.78 -57.55 -19.16
C LEU A 145 -15.73 -58.66 -19.66
N ARG A 146 -15.63 -59.88 -19.12
CA ARG A 146 -16.54 -60.98 -19.47
C ARG A 146 -18.00 -60.68 -19.10
N LYS A 147 -18.24 -60.01 -17.97
CA LYS A 147 -19.59 -59.62 -17.53
C LYS A 147 -20.19 -58.53 -18.44
N GLN A 148 -19.37 -57.59 -18.89
CA GLN A 148 -19.79 -56.54 -19.80
C GLN A 148 -20.15 -57.10 -21.19
N ALA A 149 -19.28 -57.95 -21.76
CA ALA A 149 -19.54 -58.61 -23.04
C ALA A 149 -20.89 -59.36 -23.03
N ALA A 150 -21.13 -60.19 -22.00
CA ALA A 150 -22.38 -60.93 -21.87
C ALA A 150 -23.64 -60.04 -21.79
N LYS A 151 -23.54 -58.88 -21.12
CA LYS A 151 -24.66 -57.94 -20.98
C LYS A 151 -25.00 -57.27 -22.32
N GLU A 152 -23.99 -56.88 -23.09
CA GLU A 152 -24.17 -56.22 -24.38
C GLU A 152 -24.72 -57.19 -25.43
N THR A 153 -24.23 -58.43 -25.48
CA THR A 153 -24.78 -59.51 -26.31
C THR A 153 -26.27 -59.75 -26.02
N GLN A 154 -26.67 -59.80 -24.74
CA GLN A 154 -28.07 -60.01 -24.35
C GLN A 154 -28.99 -58.85 -24.76
N SER A 155 -28.50 -57.61 -24.63
CA SER A 155 -29.25 -56.40 -25.02
C SER A 155 -29.53 -56.36 -26.52
N ILE A 156 -28.52 -56.63 -27.35
CA ILE A 156 -28.66 -56.64 -28.81
C ILE A 156 -29.59 -57.77 -29.26
N SER A 157 -29.49 -58.96 -28.67
CA SER A 157 -30.41 -60.07 -28.97
C SER A 157 -31.88 -59.67 -28.79
N LYS A 158 -32.19 -58.99 -27.68
CA LYS A 158 -33.55 -58.53 -27.38
C LYS A 158 -34.05 -57.49 -28.39
N LYS A 159 -33.22 -56.49 -28.72
CA LYS A 159 -33.55 -55.47 -29.74
C LYS A 159 -33.80 -56.10 -31.12
N SER A 160 -32.98 -57.08 -31.51
CA SER A 160 -33.14 -57.80 -32.78
C SER A 160 -34.49 -58.51 -32.85
N GLU A 161 -34.87 -59.24 -31.80
CA GLU A 161 -36.16 -59.95 -31.74
C GLU A 161 -37.36 -59.00 -31.80
N GLU A 162 -37.31 -57.89 -31.05
CA GLU A 162 -38.36 -56.86 -31.07
C GLU A 162 -38.54 -56.27 -32.48
N LEU A 163 -37.44 -55.93 -33.16
CA LEU A 163 -37.48 -55.38 -34.51
C LEU A 163 -38.02 -56.40 -35.53
N PHE A 164 -37.55 -57.65 -35.47
CA PHE A 164 -38.02 -58.72 -36.37
C PHE A 164 -39.52 -59.01 -36.18
N ASN A 165 -40.03 -58.96 -34.94
CA ASN A 165 -41.45 -59.09 -34.67
C ASN A 165 -42.26 -57.91 -35.21
N LYS A 166 -41.74 -56.68 -35.08
CA LYS A 166 -42.38 -55.47 -35.62
C LYS A 166 -42.49 -55.49 -37.13
N ILE A 167 -41.47 -56.00 -37.83
CA ILE A 167 -41.47 -56.17 -39.29
C ILE A 167 -42.60 -57.13 -39.72
N LYS A 168 -42.86 -58.20 -38.96
CA LYS A 168 -43.94 -59.15 -39.23
C LYS A 168 -45.34 -58.54 -39.01
N SER A 169 -45.50 -57.63 -38.05
CA SER A 169 -46.81 -57.07 -37.66
C SER A 169 -47.22 -55.78 -38.38
N THR A 170 -46.30 -55.10 -39.09
CA THR A 170 -46.57 -53.78 -39.68
C THR A 170 -47.37 -53.89 -40.98
N SER A 171 -48.48 -53.14 -41.07
CA SER A 171 -49.22 -52.97 -42.33
C SER A 171 -48.60 -51.83 -43.14
N PHE A 172 -47.78 -52.15 -44.14
CA PHE A 172 -47.08 -51.17 -44.96
C PHE A 172 -48.04 -50.37 -45.86
N LYS A 173 -48.50 -49.21 -45.39
CA LYS A 173 -49.49 -48.36 -46.08
C LYS A 173 -48.91 -47.08 -46.67
N SER A 174 -47.74 -46.65 -46.16
CA SER A 174 -47.02 -45.48 -46.65
C SER A 174 -45.57 -45.82 -46.98
N ILE A 175 -44.93 -45.02 -47.82
CA ILE A 175 -43.50 -45.18 -48.11
C ILE A 175 -42.63 -44.97 -46.86
N GLN A 176 -43.06 -44.09 -45.95
CA GLN A 176 -42.35 -43.80 -44.70
C GLN A 176 -42.22 -45.03 -43.79
N ASP A 177 -43.21 -45.92 -43.80
CA ASP A 177 -43.17 -47.17 -43.03
C ASP A 177 -42.02 -48.09 -43.48
N PHE A 178 -41.76 -48.14 -44.80
CA PHE A 178 -40.65 -48.90 -45.36
C PHE A 178 -39.30 -48.27 -45.02
N VAL A 179 -39.18 -46.96 -45.22
CA VAL A 179 -37.96 -46.19 -44.94
C VAL A 179 -37.56 -46.33 -43.47
N HIS A 180 -38.50 -46.15 -42.55
CA HIS A 180 -38.24 -46.26 -41.12
C HIS A 180 -37.72 -47.65 -40.72
N LEU A 181 -38.34 -48.72 -41.22
CA LEU A 181 -37.91 -50.09 -40.88
C LEU A 181 -36.56 -50.47 -41.51
N LEU A 182 -36.25 -49.99 -42.72
CA LEU A 182 -34.94 -50.19 -43.35
C LEU A 182 -33.83 -49.44 -42.59
N THR A 183 -34.09 -48.22 -42.12
CA THR A 183 -33.15 -47.47 -41.27
C THR A 183 -32.93 -48.16 -39.92
N GLN A 184 -33.98 -48.73 -39.30
CA GLN A 184 -33.87 -49.51 -38.07
C GLN A 184 -33.05 -50.80 -38.26
N LEU A 185 -33.19 -51.49 -39.40
CA LEU A 185 -32.37 -52.66 -39.72
C LEU A 185 -30.90 -52.28 -39.98
N ARG A 186 -30.64 -51.14 -40.64
CA ARG A 186 -29.28 -50.64 -40.88
C ARG A 186 -28.56 -50.27 -39.59
N THR A 187 -29.25 -49.62 -38.66
CA THR A 187 -28.71 -49.28 -37.33
C THR A 187 -28.45 -50.52 -36.50
N LEU A 188 -29.39 -51.47 -36.45
CA LEU A 188 -29.20 -52.74 -35.76
C LEU A 188 -28.01 -53.54 -36.31
N ARG A 189 -27.78 -53.52 -37.63
CA ARG A 189 -26.60 -54.16 -38.25
C ARG A 189 -25.30 -53.51 -37.77
N GLY A 190 -25.26 -52.19 -37.66
CA GLY A 190 -24.11 -51.47 -37.09
C GLY A 190 -23.85 -51.84 -35.64
N GLU A 191 -24.90 -51.91 -34.80
CA GLU A 191 -24.79 -52.36 -33.42
C GLU A 191 -24.25 -53.80 -33.33
N VAL A 192 -24.70 -54.73 -34.19
CA VAL A 192 -24.19 -56.11 -34.24
C VAL A 192 -22.72 -56.16 -34.67
N ILE A 193 -22.29 -55.37 -35.67
CA ILE A 193 -20.89 -55.34 -36.10
C ILE A 193 -19.99 -54.79 -34.99
N SER A 194 -20.45 -53.81 -34.20
CA SER A 194 -19.67 -53.23 -33.10
C SER A 194 -19.33 -54.25 -32.00
N LEU A 195 -20.11 -55.33 -31.87
CA LEU A 195 -19.78 -56.43 -30.94
C LEU A 195 -18.45 -57.12 -31.28
N ASN A 196 -17.97 -57.06 -32.53
CA ASN A 196 -16.66 -57.60 -32.93
C ASN A 196 -15.49 -56.86 -32.25
N GLU A 197 -15.69 -55.61 -31.84
CA GLU A 197 -14.66 -54.82 -31.16
C GLU A 197 -14.56 -55.17 -29.65
N ILE A 198 -15.55 -55.89 -29.11
CA ILE A 198 -15.61 -56.26 -27.70
C ILE A 198 -14.94 -57.62 -27.47
N ARG A 199 -13.85 -57.60 -26.70
CA ARG A 199 -13.10 -58.80 -26.31
C ARG A 199 -13.98 -59.74 -25.46
N TYR A 200 -13.92 -61.05 -25.72
CA TYR A 200 -14.70 -62.12 -25.07
C TYR A 200 -16.17 -62.25 -25.52
N THR A 201 -16.55 -61.66 -26.66
CA THR A 201 -17.85 -61.91 -27.32
C THR A 201 -17.78 -63.19 -28.17
N ASP A 202 -18.91 -63.88 -28.35
CA ASP A 202 -19.02 -65.09 -29.18
C ASP A 202 -19.22 -64.72 -30.66
N ASP A 203 -18.22 -65.01 -31.49
CA ASP A 203 -18.23 -64.70 -32.92
C ASP A 203 -19.38 -65.41 -33.66
N ALA A 204 -19.77 -66.62 -33.22
CA ALA A 204 -20.85 -67.37 -33.85
C ALA A 204 -22.22 -66.68 -33.69
N PHE A 205 -22.44 -66.00 -32.57
CA PHE A 205 -23.67 -65.23 -32.33
C PHE A 205 -23.76 -64.01 -33.26
N ILE A 206 -22.64 -63.34 -33.52
CA ILE A 206 -22.57 -62.16 -34.39
C ILE A 206 -22.90 -62.56 -35.84
N GLU A 207 -22.31 -63.65 -36.33
CA GLU A 207 -22.59 -64.17 -37.67
C GLU A 207 -24.07 -64.55 -37.85
N GLU A 208 -24.68 -65.24 -36.87
CA GLU A 208 -26.09 -65.62 -36.92
C GLU A 208 -27.02 -64.39 -37.01
N LYS A 209 -26.78 -63.38 -36.17
CA LYS A 209 -27.60 -62.16 -36.14
C LYS A 209 -27.42 -61.32 -37.39
N GLU A 210 -26.22 -61.23 -37.94
CA GLU A 210 -26.00 -60.53 -39.20
C GLU A 210 -26.77 -61.18 -40.35
N GLN A 211 -26.75 -62.52 -40.45
CA GLN A 211 -27.49 -63.25 -41.47
C GLN A 211 -29.00 -63.00 -41.38
N GLN A 212 -29.57 -63.05 -40.16
CA GLN A 212 -30.99 -62.76 -39.93
C GLN A 212 -31.37 -61.32 -40.35
N ILE A 213 -30.50 -60.33 -40.10
CA ILE A 213 -30.74 -58.94 -40.50
C ILE A 213 -30.72 -58.79 -42.03
N VAL A 214 -29.80 -59.46 -42.72
CA VAL A 214 -29.72 -59.44 -44.19
C VAL A 214 -31.00 -60.00 -44.81
N GLU A 215 -31.50 -61.13 -44.31
CA GLU A 215 -32.74 -61.75 -44.81
C GLU A 215 -33.96 -60.83 -44.63
N GLN A 216 -34.10 -60.20 -43.46
CA GLN A 216 -35.21 -59.25 -43.22
C GLN A 216 -35.08 -58.00 -44.08
N ASN A 217 -33.86 -57.50 -44.30
CA ASN A 217 -33.62 -56.33 -45.15
C ASN A 217 -34.03 -56.61 -46.59
N GLU A 218 -33.65 -57.76 -47.17
CA GLU A 218 -34.07 -58.15 -48.53
C GLU A 218 -35.59 -58.25 -48.66
N LEU A 219 -36.29 -58.77 -47.65
CA LEU A 219 -37.74 -58.92 -47.67
C LEU A 219 -38.48 -57.57 -47.70
N ILE A 220 -38.06 -56.62 -46.85
CA ILE A 220 -38.67 -55.27 -46.82
C ILE A 220 -38.33 -54.51 -48.09
N SER A 221 -37.08 -54.61 -48.52
CA SER A 221 -36.54 -54.06 -49.75
C SER A 221 -37.39 -54.39 -50.98
N ARG A 222 -37.72 -55.68 -51.20
CA ARG A 222 -38.58 -56.09 -52.34
C ARG A 222 -39.99 -55.49 -52.25
N ARG A 223 -40.58 -55.45 -51.05
CA ARG A 223 -41.93 -54.87 -50.84
C ARG A 223 -41.95 -53.36 -51.09
N ALA A 224 -40.89 -52.65 -50.72
CA ALA A 224 -40.77 -51.20 -50.95
C ALA A 224 -40.73 -50.86 -52.44
N VAL A 225 -39.98 -51.63 -53.25
CA VAL A 225 -39.94 -51.47 -54.71
C VAL A 225 -41.33 -51.66 -55.33
N THR A 226 -42.08 -52.68 -54.92
CA THR A 226 -43.46 -52.90 -55.41
C THR A 226 -44.39 -51.73 -55.08
N PHE A 227 -44.21 -51.09 -53.92
CA PHE A 227 -45.01 -49.93 -53.52
C PHE A 227 -44.67 -48.67 -54.33
N LEU A 228 -43.38 -48.40 -54.57
CA LEU A 228 -42.90 -47.22 -55.31
C LEU A 228 -43.27 -47.19 -56.80
N LEU A 229 -43.66 -48.34 -57.36
CA LEU A 229 -44.13 -48.43 -58.74
C LEU A 229 -45.58 -47.94 -58.94
N GLN A 230 -46.31 -47.65 -57.86
CA GLN A 230 -47.65 -47.08 -57.93
C GLN A 230 -47.57 -45.57 -58.21
N ASP A 231 -48.39 -45.05 -59.14
CA ASP A 231 -48.34 -43.64 -59.56
C ASP A 231 -48.68 -42.63 -58.43
N THR A 232 -49.30 -43.08 -57.33
CA THR A 232 -49.65 -42.25 -56.15
C THR A 232 -48.63 -42.29 -55.02
N ALA A 233 -47.55 -43.06 -55.14
CA ALA A 233 -46.63 -43.35 -54.03
C ALA A 233 -45.88 -42.10 -53.51
N LEU A 234 -45.63 -41.10 -54.35
CA LEU A 234 -44.86 -39.89 -54.02
C LEU A 234 -45.73 -38.62 -53.86
N SER A 235 -47.06 -38.74 -54.00
CA SER A 235 -47.99 -37.61 -53.84
C SER A 235 -47.88 -36.85 -52.51
N PRO A 236 -47.60 -37.49 -51.35
CA PRO A 236 -47.45 -36.77 -50.08
C PRO A 236 -46.30 -35.75 -50.08
N TYR A 237 -45.20 -36.03 -50.80
CA TYR A 237 -44.06 -35.11 -50.89
C TYR A 237 -44.37 -33.88 -51.74
N HIS A 238 -45.14 -34.03 -52.82
CA HIS A 238 -45.62 -32.89 -53.61
C HIS A 238 -46.50 -31.94 -52.78
N GLN A 239 -47.45 -32.47 -52.01
CA GLN A 239 -48.34 -31.66 -51.16
C GLN A 239 -47.57 -30.94 -50.03
N ALA A 240 -46.59 -31.62 -49.42
CA ALA A 240 -45.77 -31.03 -48.37
C ALA A 240 -44.94 -29.83 -48.88
N VAL A 241 -44.39 -29.90 -50.10
CA VAL A 241 -43.61 -28.80 -50.68
C VAL A 241 -44.49 -27.59 -51.04
N GLU A 242 -45.70 -27.84 -51.57
CA GLU A 242 -46.66 -26.79 -51.92
C GLU A 242 -47.17 -26.04 -50.69
N GLU A 243 -47.50 -26.75 -49.61
CA GLU A 243 -47.91 -26.14 -48.33
C GLU A 243 -46.81 -25.23 -47.75
N LYS A 244 -45.54 -25.66 -47.82
CA LYS A 244 -44.40 -24.86 -47.35
C LYS A 244 -44.16 -23.63 -48.24
N GLN A 245 -44.47 -23.71 -49.53
CA GLN A 245 -44.39 -22.57 -50.44
C GLN A 245 -45.43 -21.48 -50.11
N GLU A 246 -46.67 -21.84 -49.78
CA GLU A 246 -47.69 -20.88 -49.31
C GLU A 246 -47.34 -20.27 -47.94
N GLN A 247 -46.73 -21.05 -47.04
CA GLN A 247 -46.29 -20.57 -45.74
C GLN A 247 -45.18 -19.51 -45.89
N LEU A 248 -44.27 -19.65 -46.85
CA LEU A 248 -43.19 -18.68 -47.09
C LEU A 248 -43.69 -17.27 -47.44
N GLU A 249 -44.82 -17.13 -48.12
CA GLU A 249 -45.36 -15.82 -48.51
C GLU A 249 -45.90 -15.02 -47.31
N LYS A 250 -46.36 -15.70 -46.26
CA LYS A 250 -47.06 -15.11 -45.10
C LYS A 250 -46.15 -14.77 -43.91
N VAL A 251 -44.86 -15.13 -43.97
CA VAL A 251 -43.95 -15.02 -42.82
C VAL A 251 -43.08 -13.75 -42.93
N ASP A 252 -43.09 -12.96 -41.85
CA ASP A 252 -42.38 -11.68 -41.73
C ASP A 252 -41.24 -11.67 -40.68
N LYS A 253 -41.00 -12.77 -39.96
CA LYS A 253 -39.95 -12.88 -38.92
C LYS A 253 -38.86 -13.87 -39.30
N VAL A 254 -37.59 -13.55 -39.02
CA VAL A 254 -36.46 -14.42 -39.38
C VAL A 254 -36.51 -15.79 -38.70
N ILE A 255 -36.99 -15.87 -37.45
CA ILE A 255 -37.10 -17.14 -36.70
C ILE A 255 -38.06 -18.11 -37.39
N ASP A 256 -39.22 -17.60 -37.80
CA ASP A 256 -40.27 -18.39 -38.45
C ASP A 256 -39.81 -18.84 -39.86
N ILE A 257 -39.01 -18.02 -40.55
CA ILE A 257 -38.40 -18.37 -41.85
C ILE A 257 -37.33 -19.47 -41.69
N LYS A 258 -36.50 -19.41 -40.65
CA LYS A 258 -35.49 -20.45 -40.35
C LYS A 258 -36.12 -21.78 -39.95
N GLN A 259 -37.22 -21.75 -39.21
CA GLN A 259 -37.99 -22.96 -38.88
C GLN A 259 -38.55 -23.61 -40.15
N LEU A 260 -39.07 -22.79 -41.07
CA LEU A 260 -39.54 -23.27 -42.38
C LEU A 260 -38.39 -23.86 -43.22
N GLU A 261 -37.21 -23.24 -43.21
CA GLU A 261 -36.01 -23.76 -43.88
C GLU A 261 -35.59 -25.12 -43.34
N LYS A 262 -35.65 -25.32 -42.01
CA LYS A 262 -35.35 -26.62 -41.40
C LYS A 262 -36.32 -27.71 -41.87
N GLU A 263 -37.61 -27.40 -41.91
CA GLU A 263 -38.64 -28.34 -42.38
C GLU A 263 -38.46 -28.68 -43.87
N VAL A 264 -38.13 -27.70 -44.71
CA VAL A 264 -37.83 -27.93 -46.15
C VAL A 264 -36.55 -28.74 -46.35
N ASN A 265 -35.53 -28.53 -45.52
CA ASN A 265 -34.31 -29.34 -45.54
C ASN A 265 -34.58 -30.79 -45.13
N GLN A 266 -35.41 -31.01 -44.10
CA GLN A 266 -35.80 -32.37 -43.70
C GLN A 266 -36.52 -33.12 -44.83
N ILE A 267 -37.42 -32.45 -45.54
CA ILE A 267 -38.11 -33.04 -46.71
C ILE A 267 -37.08 -33.44 -47.78
N ALA A 268 -36.03 -32.64 -48.00
CA ALA A 268 -34.97 -32.94 -48.95
C ALA A 268 -34.10 -34.15 -48.52
N GLU A 269 -33.73 -34.23 -47.23
CA GLU A 269 -32.97 -35.35 -46.65
C GLU A 269 -33.76 -36.67 -46.73
N ASP A 270 -35.06 -36.63 -46.40
CA ASP A 270 -35.94 -37.79 -46.48
C ASP A 270 -36.04 -38.32 -47.93
N LEU A 271 -36.08 -37.40 -48.92
CA LEU A 271 -36.07 -37.74 -50.35
C LEU A 271 -34.70 -38.28 -50.82
N GLU A 272 -33.58 -37.74 -50.34
CA GLU A 272 -32.23 -38.22 -50.65
C GLU A 272 -32.02 -39.65 -50.12
N LEU A 273 -32.44 -39.91 -48.89
CA LEU A 273 -32.39 -41.24 -48.28
C LEU A 273 -33.26 -42.25 -49.06
N LEU A 274 -34.38 -41.80 -49.63
CA LEU A 274 -35.21 -42.62 -50.50
C LEU A 274 -34.49 -42.94 -51.83
N ILE A 275 -33.76 -41.98 -52.44
CA ILE A 275 -32.91 -42.24 -53.62
C ILE A 275 -31.84 -43.28 -53.29
N ASP A 276 -31.14 -43.12 -52.16
CA ASP A 276 -30.07 -44.03 -51.73
C ASP A 276 -30.57 -45.45 -51.45
N ILE A 277 -31.77 -45.59 -50.90
CA ILE A 277 -32.41 -46.89 -50.70
C ILE A 277 -32.75 -47.49 -52.07
N VAL A 278 -33.38 -46.73 -52.96
CA VAL A 278 -33.79 -47.19 -54.31
C VAL A 278 -32.60 -47.55 -55.19
N SER A 279 -31.48 -46.84 -55.09
CA SER A 279 -30.27 -47.08 -55.89
C SER A 279 -29.50 -48.32 -55.45
N ASN A 280 -29.54 -48.67 -54.15
CA ASN A 280 -28.89 -49.86 -53.60
C ASN A 280 -29.75 -51.13 -53.64
N LEU A 281 -31.02 -51.02 -54.04
CA LEU A 281 -31.92 -52.15 -54.24
C LEU A 281 -31.54 -52.90 -55.52
N LYS A 282 -31.33 -54.23 -55.42
CA LYS A 282 -31.21 -55.10 -56.61
C LYS A 282 -32.57 -55.22 -57.28
N ILE A 283 -32.84 -54.32 -58.23
CA ILE A 283 -34.06 -54.31 -59.04
C ILE A 283 -33.79 -55.12 -60.32
N GLU A 284 -34.61 -56.13 -60.60
CA GLU A 284 -34.41 -57.04 -61.75
C GLU A 284 -34.60 -56.33 -63.11
N ASP A 285 -35.37 -55.24 -63.16
CA ASP A 285 -35.64 -54.46 -64.37
C ASP A 285 -35.17 -52.99 -64.20
N THR A 286 -34.11 -52.63 -64.93
CA THR A 286 -33.51 -51.29 -64.88
C THR A 286 -34.45 -50.16 -65.29
N SER A 287 -35.53 -50.44 -66.02
CA SER A 287 -36.51 -49.43 -66.45
C SER A 287 -37.36 -48.89 -65.28
N HIS A 288 -37.60 -49.72 -64.26
CA HIS A 288 -38.35 -49.36 -63.06
C HIS A 288 -37.56 -48.39 -62.15
N SER A 289 -36.25 -48.59 -61.99
CA SER A 289 -35.38 -47.69 -61.24
C SER A 289 -35.34 -46.29 -61.86
N THR A 290 -35.24 -46.20 -63.18
CA THR A 290 -35.19 -44.92 -63.90
C THR A 290 -36.48 -44.11 -63.72
N LYS A 291 -37.65 -44.75 -63.80
CA LYS A 291 -38.95 -44.08 -63.61
C LYS A 291 -39.11 -43.51 -62.19
N ILE A 292 -38.61 -44.22 -61.18
CA ILE A 292 -38.64 -43.75 -59.78
C ILE A 292 -37.71 -42.55 -59.59
N ILE A 293 -36.49 -42.59 -60.14
CA ILE A 293 -35.50 -41.51 -60.04
C ILE A 293 -35.97 -40.24 -60.77
N GLU A 294 -36.60 -40.36 -61.95
CA GLU A 294 -37.15 -39.22 -62.68
C GLU A 294 -38.26 -38.49 -61.89
N ASN A 295 -39.19 -39.26 -61.28
CA ASN A 295 -40.25 -38.69 -60.45
C ASN A 295 -39.71 -37.97 -59.21
N ILE A 296 -38.66 -38.51 -58.58
CA ILE A 296 -38.00 -37.87 -57.43
C ILE A 296 -37.24 -36.61 -57.86
N SER A 297 -36.59 -36.63 -59.03
CA SER A 297 -35.83 -35.49 -59.56
C SER A 297 -36.71 -34.26 -59.80
N LEU A 298 -37.97 -34.46 -60.21
CA LEU A 298 -38.96 -33.38 -60.36
C LEU A 298 -39.31 -32.71 -59.01
N ILE A 299 -39.40 -33.47 -57.93
CA ILE A 299 -39.65 -32.95 -56.57
C ILE A 299 -38.41 -32.19 -56.04
N PHE A 300 -37.21 -32.66 -56.35
CA PHE A 300 -35.97 -31.95 -55.98
C PHE A 300 -35.87 -30.57 -56.63
N ALA A 301 -36.35 -30.42 -57.87
CA ALA A 301 -36.36 -29.13 -58.55
C ALA A 301 -37.24 -28.10 -57.82
N THR A 302 -38.42 -28.50 -57.33
CA THR A 302 -39.33 -27.60 -56.59
C THR A 302 -38.80 -27.26 -55.19
N ILE A 303 -38.18 -28.22 -54.50
CA ILE A 303 -37.50 -27.99 -53.21
C ILE A 303 -36.37 -26.97 -53.36
N ASN A 304 -35.55 -27.09 -54.41
CA ASN A 304 -34.44 -26.16 -54.65
C ASN A 304 -34.91 -24.73 -54.95
N GLN A 305 -36.04 -24.58 -55.66
CA GLN A 305 -36.67 -23.27 -55.86
C GLN A 305 -37.15 -22.66 -54.54
N LEU A 306 -37.78 -23.47 -53.67
CA LEU A 306 -38.22 -23.03 -52.35
C LEU A 306 -37.05 -22.61 -51.43
N LYS A 307 -35.95 -23.38 -51.42
CA LYS A 307 -34.71 -23.03 -50.69
C LYS A 307 -34.11 -21.70 -51.16
N ALA A 308 -34.10 -21.44 -52.47
CA ALA A 308 -33.61 -20.16 -53.01
C ALA A 308 -34.50 -18.97 -52.59
N ALA A 309 -35.81 -19.14 -52.59
CA ALA A 309 -36.76 -18.12 -52.13
C ALA A 309 -36.62 -17.82 -50.63
N LEU A 310 -36.45 -18.86 -49.80
CA LEU A 310 -36.16 -18.75 -48.37
C LEU A 310 -34.91 -17.91 -48.09
N LYS A 311 -33.79 -18.23 -48.76
CA LYS A 311 -32.52 -17.52 -48.59
C LYS A 311 -32.61 -16.03 -48.92
N ASN A 312 -33.36 -15.67 -49.95
CA ASN A 312 -33.57 -14.27 -50.33
C ASN A 312 -34.45 -13.52 -49.32
N LYS A 313 -35.50 -14.16 -48.79
CA LYS A 313 -36.38 -13.57 -47.77
C LYS A 313 -35.63 -13.35 -46.45
N ILE A 314 -34.77 -14.29 -46.03
CA ILE A 314 -33.91 -14.16 -44.84
C ILE A 314 -33.02 -12.91 -44.92
N LYS A 315 -32.35 -12.69 -46.06
CA LYS A 315 -31.48 -11.51 -46.24
C LYS A 315 -32.25 -10.18 -46.18
N ALA A 316 -33.46 -10.14 -46.73
CA ALA A 316 -34.27 -8.92 -46.77
C ALA A 316 -34.84 -8.54 -45.40
N VAL A 317 -35.35 -9.52 -44.63
CA VAL A 317 -35.94 -9.28 -43.31
C VAL A 317 -34.85 -9.10 -42.22
N GLY A 318 -33.77 -9.89 -42.30
CA GLY A 318 -32.72 -9.91 -41.28
C GLY A 318 -31.90 -8.62 -41.14
N LYS A 319 -31.77 -7.81 -42.21
CA LYS A 319 -30.98 -6.56 -42.14
C LYS A 319 -31.57 -5.54 -41.17
N LYS A 320 -32.90 -5.47 -41.04
CA LYS A 320 -33.59 -4.47 -40.19
C LYS A 320 -33.64 -4.90 -38.72
N GLU A 321 -33.78 -6.20 -38.47
CA GLU A 321 -33.73 -6.77 -37.11
C GLU A 321 -32.30 -6.74 -36.53
N ALA A 322 -31.28 -7.07 -37.35
CA ALA A 322 -29.88 -7.08 -36.92
C ALA A 322 -29.39 -5.69 -36.47
N GLN A 323 -29.84 -4.61 -37.13
CA GLN A 323 -29.44 -3.25 -36.76
C GLN A 323 -29.95 -2.83 -35.37
N ALA A 324 -31.20 -3.18 -35.03
CA ALA A 324 -31.77 -2.87 -33.72
C ALA A 324 -31.16 -3.72 -32.60
N ASP A 325 -30.89 -5.00 -32.87
CA ASP A 325 -30.27 -5.92 -31.91
C ASP A 325 -28.79 -5.53 -31.64
N PHE A 326 -28.01 -5.19 -32.68
CA PHE A 326 -26.62 -4.73 -32.52
C PHE A 326 -26.52 -3.48 -31.64
N ALA A 327 -27.36 -2.48 -31.89
CA ALA A 327 -27.37 -1.24 -31.11
C ALA A 327 -27.74 -1.47 -29.63
N ALA A 328 -28.65 -2.42 -29.35
CA ALA A 328 -29.02 -2.78 -27.99
C ALA A 328 -27.88 -3.53 -27.27
N GLN A 329 -27.21 -4.47 -27.94
CA GLN A 329 -26.11 -5.25 -27.35
C GLN A 329 -24.86 -4.40 -27.12
N LEU A 330 -24.48 -3.54 -28.07
CA LEU A 330 -23.33 -2.64 -27.88
C LEU A 330 -23.54 -1.69 -26.69
N LYS A 331 -24.77 -1.20 -26.51
CA LYS A 331 -25.13 -0.36 -25.35
C LYS A 331 -25.01 -1.10 -24.01
N LEU A 332 -25.31 -2.40 -23.96
CA LEU A 332 -25.11 -3.22 -22.76
C LEU A 332 -23.62 -3.43 -22.46
N VAL A 333 -22.79 -3.58 -23.50
CA VAL A 333 -21.33 -3.66 -23.36
C VAL A 333 -20.78 -2.35 -22.78
N ASP A 334 -21.20 -1.19 -23.29
CA ASP A 334 -20.83 0.12 -22.76
C ASP A 334 -21.15 0.26 -21.26
N GLN A 335 -22.35 -0.15 -20.84
CA GLN A 335 -22.74 -0.14 -19.42
C GLN A 335 -21.89 -1.09 -18.57
N SER A 336 -21.55 -2.26 -19.14
CA SER A 336 -20.73 -3.26 -18.45
C SER A 336 -19.29 -2.78 -18.27
N ILE A 337 -18.72 -2.08 -19.26
CA ILE A 337 -17.38 -1.47 -19.18
C ILE A 337 -17.32 -0.47 -18.03
N ILE A 338 -18.30 0.44 -17.94
CA ILE A 338 -18.36 1.45 -16.87
C ILE A 338 -18.43 0.79 -15.50
N ASN A 339 -19.34 -0.19 -15.33
CA ASN A 339 -19.50 -0.91 -14.06
C ASN A 339 -18.22 -1.65 -13.66
N TYR A 340 -17.59 -2.35 -14.60
CA TYR A 340 -16.36 -3.11 -14.34
C TYR A 340 -15.16 -2.22 -14.03
N LEU A 341 -15.03 -1.05 -14.67
CA LEU A 341 -13.99 -0.08 -14.33
C LEU A 341 -14.17 0.49 -12.91
N ASP A 342 -15.41 0.68 -12.47
CA ASP A 342 -15.71 1.21 -11.14
C ASP A 342 -15.39 0.19 -10.02
N ILE A 343 -15.75 -1.08 -10.21
CA ILE A 343 -15.49 -2.15 -9.22
C ILE A 343 -14.07 -2.74 -9.29
N ALA A 344 -13.27 -2.36 -10.29
CA ALA A 344 -11.87 -2.75 -10.39
C ALA A 344 -11.02 -1.93 -9.40
N ASP A 345 -10.76 -2.54 -8.24
CA ASP A 345 -9.96 -2.02 -7.12
C ASP A 345 -8.53 -2.59 -7.08
N THR A 346 -8.23 -3.57 -7.93
CA THR A 346 -6.96 -4.30 -8.01
C THR A 346 -6.52 -4.49 -9.46
N PRO A 347 -5.20 -4.46 -9.77
CA PRO A 347 -4.68 -4.72 -11.11
C PRO A 347 -5.16 -6.05 -11.71
N GLU A 348 -5.29 -7.08 -10.87
CA GLU A 348 -5.73 -8.42 -11.26
C GLU A 348 -7.21 -8.42 -11.68
N LYS A 349 -8.07 -7.66 -10.98
CA LYS A 349 -9.47 -7.48 -11.40
C LYS A 349 -9.59 -6.69 -12.70
N CYS A 350 -8.70 -5.74 -12.97
CA CYS A 350 -8.68 -5.05 -14.27
C CYS A 350 -8.45 -6.06 -15.41
N ASP A 351 -7.50 -6.98 -15.25
CA ASP A 351 -7.21 -8.02 -16.24
C ASP A 351 -8.39 -9.01 -16.39
N GLU A 352 -9.00 -9.41 -15.27
CA GLU A 352 -10.17 -10.30 -15.27
C GLU A 352 -11.35 -9.69 -16.03
N PHE A 353 -11.69 -8.42 -15.75
CA PHE A 353 -12.81 -7.75 -16.40
C PHE A 353 -12.52 -7.38 -17.85
N LEU A 354 -11.28 -7.01 -18.17
CA LEU A 354 -10.84 -6.84 -19.56
C LEU A 354 -11.03 -8.14 -20.35
N THR A 355 -10.66 -9.28 -19.77
CA THR A 355 -10.87 -10.59 -20.40
C THR A 355 -12.36 -10.87 -20.62
N LYS A 356 -13.20 -10.62 -19.60
CA LYS A 356 -14.66 -10.78 -19.72
C LYS A 356 -15.27 -9.92 -20.82
N ILE A 357 -14.93 -8.63 -20.89
CA ILE A 357 -15.45 -7.75 -21.96
C ILE A 357 -14.91 -8.16 -23.32
N SER A 358 -13.63 -8.56 -23.40
CA SER A 358 -13.03 -9.02 -24.66
C SER A 358 -13.76 -10.22 -25.24
N ILE A 359 -14.14 -11.20 -24.39
CA ILE A 359 -14.96 -12.35 -24.79
C ILE A 359 -16.34 -11.87 -25.27
N THR A 360 -17.01 -10.97 -24.55
CA THR A 360 -18.33 -10.47 -24.99
C THR A 360 -18.28 -9.73 -26.33
N LEU A 361 -17.20 -8.97 -26.58
CA LEU A 361 -16.99 -8.30 -27.87
C LEU A 361 -16.69 -9.30 -28.99
N GLU A 362 -15.96 -10.38 -28.70
CA GLU A 362 -15.68 -11.47 -29.65
C GLU A 362 -16.94 -12.29 -29.99
N GLU A 363 -17.78 -12.57 -28.99
CA GLU A 363 -19.10 -13.19 -29.20
C GLU A 363 -20.01 -12.30 -30.07
N LEU A 364 -19.96 -10.98 -29.85
CA LEU A 364 -20.72 -10.00 -30.63
C LEU A 364 -20.18 -9.93 -32.08
N GLU A 365 -18.86 -10.00 -32.27
CA GLU A 365 -18.21 -10.09 -33.58
C GLU A 365 -18.67 -11.34 -34.35
N GLY A 366 -18.65 -12.51 -33.70
CA GLY A 366 -19.12 -13.76 -34.30
C GLY A 366 -20.61 -13.75 -34.65
N LYS A 367 -21.44 -13.12 -33.83
CA LYS A 367 -22.90 -13.02 -34.05
C LYS A 367 -23.27 -12.12 -35.24
N PHE A 368 -22.47 -11.11 -35.54
CA PHE A 368 -22.74 -10.13 -36.60
C PHE A 368 -21.74 -10.18 -37.77
N ALA A 369 -21.01 -11.29 -37.93
CA ALA A 369 -19.97 -11.48 -38.94
C ALA A 369 -20.42 -11.26 -40.40
N ASP A 370 -21.72 -11.38 -40.69
CA ASP A 370 -22.28 -11.14 -42.03
C ASP A 370 -22.43 -9.64 -42.39
N PHE A 371 -22.06 -8.71 -41.50
CA PHE A 371 -22.23 -7.26 -41.65
C PHE A 371 -20.91 -6.49 -41.40
N ASP A 372 -20.17 -6.19 -42.46
CA ASP A 372 -18.85 -5.53 -42.40
C ASP A 372 -18.83 -4.19 -41.62
N GLU A 373 -19.92 -3.41 -41.67
CA GLU A 373 -20.04 -2.13 -40.96
C GLU A 373 -19.97 -2.31 -39.42
N TYR A 374 -20.48 -3.42 -38.89
CA TYR A 374 -20.48 -3.70 -37.45
C TYR A 374 -19.12 -4.19 -36.95
N ILE A 375 -18.39 -4.96 -37.78
CA ILE A 375 -17.05 -5.44 -37.45
C ILE A 375 -16.10 -4.28 -37.17
N THR A 376 -16.13 -3.25 -38.02
CA THR A 376 -15.30 -2.04 -37.84
C THR A 376 -15.58 -1.36 -36.50
N THR A 377 -16.86 -1.24 -36.13
CA THR A 377 -17.29 -0.62 -34.86
C THR A 377 -16.82 -1.42 -33.63
N ILE A 378 -16.84 -2.77 -33.72
CA ILE A 378 -16.37 -3.65 -32.64
C ILE A 378 -14.86 -3.53 -32.43
N ILE A 379 -14.08 -3.43 -33.52
CA ILE A 379 -12.62 -3.24 -33.45
C ILE A 379 -12.27 -1.94 -32.73
N GLU A 380 -12.90 -0.83 -33.12
CA GLU A 380 -12.72 0.47 -32.44
C GLU A 380 -13.08 0.37 -30.95
N LYS A 381 -14.17 -0.31 -30.62
CA LYS A 381 -14.58 -0.51 -29.22
C LYS A 381 -13.58 -1.37 -28.44
N ARG A 382 -12.99 -2.40 -29.06
CA ARG A 382 -11.97 -3.25 -28.44
C ARG A 382 -10.75 -2.42 -28.06
N GLU A 383 -10.26 -1.55 -28.95
CA GLU A 383 -9.15 -0.64 -28.65
C GLU A 383 -9.48 0.31 -27.48
N GLU A 384 -10.68 0.90 -27.46
CA GLU A 384 -11.15 1.77 -26.37
C GLU A 384 -11.15 1.04 -25.01
N VAL A 385 -11.64 -0.20 -24.99
CA VAL A 385 -11.69 -1.02 -23.77
C VAL A 385 -10.29 -1.36 -23.26
N TYR A 386 -9.39 -1.78 -24.15
CA TYR A 386 -7.99 -2.06 -23.78
C TYR A 386 -7.34 -0.82 -23.16
N ALA A 387 -7.48 0.35 -23.79
CA ALA A 387 -6.90 1.59 -23.29
C ALA A 387 -7.48 2.00 -21.92
N ALA A 388 -8.79 1.84 -21.71
CA ALA A 388 -9.44 2.21 -20.46
C ALA A 388 -9.00 1.32 -19.27
N PHE A 389 -8.99 -0.01 -19.46
CA PHE A 389 -8.55 -0.94 -18.41
C PHE A 389 -7.06 -0.83 -18.12
N ASP A 390 -6.21 -0.62 -19.14
CA ASP A 390 -4.77 -0.44 -18.94
C ASP A 390 -4.47 0.86 -18.17
N SER A 391 -5.16 1.96 -18.50
CA SER A 391 -5.08 3.22 -17.75
C SER A 391 -5.47 3.05 -16.28
N ARG A 392 -6.60 2.36 -16.01
CA ARG A 392 -7.05 2.07 -14.64
C ARG A 392 -6.05 1.20 -13.88
N LYS A 393 -5.52 0.15 -14.52
CA LYS A 393 -4.50 -0.74 -13.96
C LYS A 393 -3.24 0.04 -13.57
N ASN A 394 -2.73 0.87 -14.47
CA ASN A 394 -1.56 1.71 -14.22
C ASN A 394 -1.79 2.66 -13.02
N SER A 395 -2.96 3.29 -12.94
CA SER A 395 -3.33 4.15 -11.81
C SER A 395 -3.34 3.40 -10.46
N LEU A 396 -3.87 2.17 -10.43
CA LEU A 396 -3.89 1.34 -9.22
C LEU A 396 -2.48 0.90 -8.80
N VAL A 397 -1.62 0.52 -9.76
CA VAL A 397 -0.21 0.17 -9.50
C VAL A 397 0.57 1.36 -8.95
N GLU A 398 0.38 2.56 -9.51
CA GLU A 398 1.01 3.78 -9.00
C GLU A 398 0.56 4.11 -7.57
N ALA A 399 -0.75 4.01 -7.29
CA ALA A 399 -1.29 4.24 -5.96
C ALA A 399 -0.72 3.24 -4.94
N ARG A 400 -0.62 1.96 -5.30
CA ARG A 400 0.00 0.90 -4.49
C ARG A 400 1.46 1.21 -4.19
N ASN A 401 2.25 1.56 -5.22
CA ASN A 401 3.66 1.91 -5.09
C ASN A 401 3.89 3.15 -4.22
N LYS A 402 3.10 4.21 -4.42
CA LYS A 402 3.19 5.44 -3.62
C LYS A 402 2.90 5.18 -2.14
N LYS A 403 1.89 4.36 -1.84
CA LYS A 403 1.56 3.93 -0.47
C LYS A 403 2.72 3.13 0.15
N ALA A 404 3.27 2.17 -0.58
CA ALA A 404 4.41 1.36 -0.13
C ALA A 404 5.67 2.22 0.18
N ILE A 405 5.99 3.21 -0.67
CA ILE A 405 7.11 4.13 -0.45
C ILE A 405 6.89 4.99 0.80
N SER A 406 5.67 5.52 1.00
CA SER A 406 5.32 6.31 2.18
C SER A 406 5.50 5.49 3.47
N LEU A 407 5.01 4.25 3.47
CA LEU A 407 5.15 3.30 4.56
C LEU A 407 6.63 2.99 4.86
N GLN A 408 7.43 2.71 3.84
CA GLN A 408 8.87 2.46 3.98
C GLN A 408 9.60 3.66 4.61
N ASN A 409 9.31 4.88 4.15
CA ASN A 409 9.92 6.10 4.67
C ASN A 409 9.51 6.37 6.13
N ALA A 410 8.26 6.07 6.50
CA ALA A 410 7.82 6.15 7.89
C ALA A 410 8.56 5.13 8.77
N ALA A 411 8.64 3.86 8.35
CA ALA A 411 9.34 2.82 9.09
C ALA A 411 10.84 3.13 9.24
N ASN A 412 11.51 3.58 8.18
CA ASN A 412 12.94 3.95 8.23
C ASN A 412 13.22 5.08 9.24
N ARG A 413 12.32 6.07 9.36
CA ARG A 413 12.45 7.12 10.38
C ARG A 413 12.31 6.55 11.79
N ILE A 414 11.35 5.65 12.00
CA ILE A 414 11.15 4.99 13.29
C ILE A 414 12.37 4.12 13.64
N ILE A 415 12.89 3.34 12.70
CA ILE A 415 14.07 2.48 12.91
C ILE A 415 15.30 3.31 13.29
N LYS A 416 15.54 4.46 12.63
CA LYS A 416 16.64 5.38 13.00
C LYS A 416 16.51 5.91 14.44
N GLY A 417 15.29 6.27 14.86
CA GLY A 417 15.02 6.70 16.23
C GLY A 417 15.20 5.56 17.24
N ALA A 418 14.66 4.38 16.93
CA ALA A 418 14.78 3.17 17.72
C ALA A 418 16.24 2.74 17.90
N GLN A 419 17.07 2.86 16.87
CA GLN A 419 18.49 2.55 16.94
C GLN A 419 19.22 3.47 17.94
N LYS A 420 18.93 4.78 17.95
CA LYS A 420 19.52 5.71 18.93
C LYS A 420 19.10 5.35 20.37
N ARG A 421 17.81 5.08 20.58
CA ARG A 421 17.27 4.73 21.90
C ARG A 421 17.79 3.38 22.40
N ALA A 422 17.85 2.37 21.54
CA ALA A 422 18.39 1.05 21.89
C ALA A 422 19.85 1.14 22.34
N GLN A 423 20.64 2.03 21.74
CA GLN A 423 22.05 2.23 22.08
C GLN A 423 22.28 2.94 23.42
N SER A 424 21.28 3.64 23.96
CA SER A 424 21.38 4.29 25.29
C SER A 424 21.01 3.36 26.45
N LEU A 425 20.42 2.20 26.17
CA LEU A 425 20.00 1.23 27.21
C LEU A 425 21.20 0.54 27.86
N ALA A 426 21.07 0.23 29.15
CA ALA A 426 22.21 -0.17 29.99
C ALA A 426 22.38 -1.69 30.11
N SER A 427 21.37 -2.47 29.72
CA SER A 427 21.39 -3.93 29.85
C SER A 427 20.83 -4.64 28.61
N THR A 428 21.26 -5.89 28.42
CA THR A 428 20.75 -6.76 27.34
C THR A 428 19.26 -7.04 27.51
N VAL A 429 18.78 -7.13 28.76
CA VAL A 429 17.37 -7.32 29.10
C VAL A 429 16.53 -6.12 28.66
N GLU A 430 16.99 -4.89 28.94
CA GLU A 430 16.32 -3.66 28.50
C GLU A 430 16.26 -3.56 26.97
N ILE A 431 17.36 -3.87 26.27
CA ILE A 431 17.39 -3.85 24.81
C ILE A 431 16.39 -4.85 24.24
N ASN A 432 16.40 -6.09 24.74
CA ASN A 432 15.47 -7.12 24.28
C ASN A 432 14.02 -6.76 24.61
N GLY A 433 13.74 -6.19 25.79
CA GLY A 433 12.42 -5.71 26.19
C GLY A 433 11.92 -4.57 25.30
N TYR A 434 12.78 -3.61 24.96
CA TYR A 434 12.46 -2.52 24.04
C TYR A 434 12.07 -3.06 22.65
N PHE A 435 12.88 -3.95 22.06
CA PHE A 435 12.55 -4.55 20.77
C PHE A 435 11.37 -5.54 20.83
N ALA A 436 11.04 -6.10 22.00
CA ALA A 436 9.90 -6.99 22.15
C ALA A 436 8.58 -6.21 22.19
N SER A 437 8.51 -5.14 23.00
CA SER A 437 7.24 -4.59 23.49
C SER A 437 7.00 -3.12 23.15
N ASP A 438 8.00 -2.38 22.67
CA ASP A 438 7.84 -0.94 22.46
C ASP A 438 6.86 -0.62 21.32
N LEU A 439 6.05 0.42 21.53
CA LEU A 439 5.02 0.87 20.59
C LEU A 439 5.59 1.21 19.21
N MET A 440 6.77 1.83 19.15
CA MET A 440 7.39 2.23 17.89
C MET A 440 7.88 1.01 17.10
N ILE A 441 8.41 0.00 17.80
CA ILE A 441 8.85 -1.25 17.18
C ILE A 441 7.65 -2.05 16.67
N ASN A 442 6.56 -2.12 17.43
CA ASN A 442 5.32 -2.74 16.98
C ASN A 442 4.75 -2.02 15.75
N LYS A 443 4.78 -0.68 15.73
CA LYS A 443 4.36 0.09 14.55
C LYS A 443 5.19 -0.24 13.30
N VAL A 444 6.50 -0.49 13.44
CA VAL A 444 7.34 -0.97 12.32
C VAL A 444 6.91 -2.37 11.86
N ARG A 445 6.59 -3.29 12.79
CA ARG A 445 6.06 -4.61 12.44
C ARG A 445 4.72 -4.53 11.72
N ASP A 446 3.85 -3.62 12.14
CA ASP A 446 2.56 -3.38 11.47
C ASP A 446 2.77 -2.82 10.07
N ILE A 447 3.74 -1.92 9.88
CA ILE A 447 4.11 -1.43 8.55
C ILE A 447 4.66 -2.57 7.67
N ILE A 448 5.47 -3.48 8.22
CA ILE A 448 5.98 -4.65 7.50
C ILE A 448 4.81 -5.54 7.04
N LYS A 449 3.82 -5.79 7.90
CA LYS A 449 2.60 -6.53 7.52
C LYS A 449 1.81 -5.81 6.42
N GLN A 450 1.62 -4.50 6.54
CA GLN A 450 0.93 -3.71 5.51
C GLN A 450 1.67 -3.75 4.16
N LEU A 451 3.01 -3.80 4.15
CA LEU A 451 3.78 -3.94 2.91
C LEU A 451 3.65 -5.34 2.31
N GLN A 452 3.55 -6.39 3.14
CA GLN A 452 3.24 -7.75 2.68
C GLN A 452 1.84 -7.83 2.08
N GLU A 453 0.85 -7.20 2.72
CA GLU A 453 -0.53 -7.10 2.20
C GLU A 453 -0.62 -6.30 0.88
N LEU A 454 0.35 -5.43 0.60
CA LEU A 454 0.46 -4.67 -0.65
C LEU A 454 1.31 -5.39 -1.72
N ASP A 455 1.67 -6.66 -1.52
CA ASP A 455 2.55 -7.44 -2.41
C ASP A 455 3.90 -6.75 -2.70
N ASP A 456 4.47 -6.07 -1.71
CA ASP A 456 5.82 -5.47 -1.79
C ASP A 456 6.77 -6.15 -0.78
N ALA A 457 7.03 -7.44 -1.03
CA ALA A 457 7.84 -8.29 -0.17
C ALA A 457 9.29 -7.78 -0.03
N GLY A 458 9.87 -7.20 -1.08
CA GLY A 458 11.25 -6.69 -1.05
C GLY A 458 11.44 -5.55 -0.04
N LYS A 459 10.50 -4.58 0.02
CA LYS A 459 10.56 -3.51 1.02
C LYS A 459 10.28 -4.02 2.42
N ALA A 460 9.35 -4.96 2.57
CA ALA A 460 9.04 -5.59 3.86
C ALA A 460 10.28 -6.30 4.45
N GLU A 461 10.96 -7.12 3.66
CA GLU A 461 12.17 -7.84 4.05
C GLU A 461 13.33 -6.91 4.39
N SER A 462 13.49 -5.83 3.61
CA SER A 462 14.48 -4.79 3.89
C SER A 462 14.30 -4.15 5.27
N LEU A 463 13.06 -3.81 5.64
CA LEU A 463 12.73 -3.25 6.95
C LEU A 463 12.92 -4.26 8.08
N GLU A 464 12.54 -5.53 7.87
CA GLU A 464 12.73 -6.58 8.86
C GLU A 464 14.23 -6.82 9.14
N THR A 465 15.04 -6.83 8.07
CA THR A 465 16.51 -6.93 8.17
C THR A 465 17.09 -5.72 8.90
N ALA A 466 16.65 -4.51 8.59
CA ALA A 466 17.09 -3.29 9.27
C ALA A 466 16.74 -3.30 10.77
N LEU A 467 15.57 -3.83 11.13
CA LEU A 467 15.14 -3.96 12.52
C LEU A 467 16.00 -4.98 13.30
N LYS A 468 16.26 -6.15 12.70
CA LYS A 468 17.16 -7.18 13.27
C LYS A 468 18.58 -6.65 13.45
N SER A 469 19.12 -6.01 12.41
CA SER A 469 20.45 -5.39 12.42
C SER A 469 20.57 -4.32 13.52
N SER A 470 19.55 -3.47 13.68
CA SER A 470 19.52 -2.45 14.74
C SER A 470 19.62 -3.04 16.15
N ARG A 471 18.93 -4.17 16.40
CA ARG A 471 19.00 -4.89 17.68
C ARG A 471 20.39 -5.49 17.92
N GLU A 472 20.93 -6.17 16.92
CA GLU A 472 22.26 -6.80 17.01
C GLU A 472 23.36 -5.76 17.23
N ASP A 473 23.28 -4.63 16.53
CA ASP A 473 24.22 -3.52 16.70
C ASP A 473 24.12 -2.89 18.09
N ALA A 474 22.92 -2.75 18.66
CA ALA A 474 22.74 -2.25 20.02
C ALA A 474 23.36 -3.20 21.06
N LEU A 475 23.13 -4.51 20.94
CA LEU A 475 23.73 -5.52 21.81
C LEU A 475 25.28 -5.54 21.68
N ARG A 476 25.79 -5.42 20.46
CA ARG A 476 27.24 -5.35 20.20
C ARG A 476 27.87 -4.11 20.84
N LYS A 477 27.25 -2.94 20.67
CA LYS A 477 27.71 -1.69 21.29
C LYS A 477 27.67 -1.76 22.82
N LEU A 478 26.64 -2.36 23.40
CA LEU A 478 26.54 -2.53 24.86
C LEU A 478 27.70 -3.39 25.39
N LYS A 479 28.00 -4.52 24.73
CA LYS A 479 29.13 -5.38 25.11
C LYS A 479 30.47 -4.65 25.02
N ASP A 480 30.67 -3.87 23.95
CA ASP A 480 31.86 -3.04 23.82
C ASP A 480 31.94 -1.96 24.90
N LYS A 481 30.81 -1.32 25.24
CA LYS A 481 30.74 -0.31 26.30
C LYS A 481 31.18 -0.89 27.66
N GLN A 482 30.68 -2.08 28.01
CA GLN A 482 31.02 -2.76 29.27
C GLN A 482 32.48 -3.21 29.35
N GLU A 483 33.10 -3.59 28.23
CA GLU A 483 34.46 -4.13 28.23
C GLU A 483 35.57 -3.07 28.00
N LEU A 484 35.28 -1.97 27.29
CA LEU A 484 36.30 -0.97 26.90
C LEU A 484 36.29 0.31 27.74
N TYR A 485 35.16 0.66 28.36
CA TYR A 485 35.03 1.91 29.09
C TYR A 485 35.07 1.66 30.60
N GLU A 486 35.89 2.44 31.33
CA GLU A 486 36.05 2.30 32.79
C GLU A 486 35.28 3.38 33.59
N ASP A 487 34.99 4.54 32.99
CA ASP A 487 34.28 5.66 33.63
C ASP A 487 33.09 6.13 32.75
N GLY A 488 32.09 5.25 32.65
CA GLY A 488 30.91 5.47 31.81
C GLY A 488 31.21 5.40 30.30
N GLU A 489 31.18 6.55 29.62
CA GLU A 489 31.49 6.68 28.18
C GLU A 489 32.65 7.66 27.90
N ASN A 490 33.27 8.22 28.93
CA ASN A 490 34.23 9.31 28.77
C ASN A 490 35.68 8.83 28.62
N ILE A 491 35.98 7.62 29.11
CA ILE A 491 37.33 7.06 29.15
C ILE A 491 37.33 5.67 28.53
N ILE A 492 38.15 5.44 27.51
CA ILE A 492 38.44 4.12 26.94
C ILE A 492 39.82 3.65 27.40
N LYS A 493 39.90 2.37 27.75
CA LYS A 493 41.17 1.68 28.01
C LYS A 493 41.60 0.85 26.81
N LEU A 494 42.76 1.19 26.24
CA LEU A 494 43.43 0.40 25.22
C LEU A 494 44.76 -0.11 25.80
N GLY A 495 44.81 -1.40 26.13
CA GLY A 495 45.94 -1.98 26.87
C GLY A 495 46.05 -1.43 28.29
N GLN A 496 47.19 -0.83 28.63
CA GLN A 496 47.45 -0.22 29.93
C GLN A 496 47.12 1.29 29.98
N HIS A 497 46.78 1.90 28.84
CA HIS A 497 46.60 3.34 28.70
C HIS A 497 45.12 3.73 28.65
N LYS A 498 44.81 4.89 29.23
CA LYS A 498 43.45 5.47 29.28
C LYS A 498 43.38 6.72 28.39
N PHE A 499 42.36 6.80 27.55
CA PHE A 499 42.13 7.88 26.60
C PHE A 499 40.77 8.54 26.83
N GLY A 500 40.73 9.88 26.72
CA GLY A 500 39.47 10.62 26.71
C GLY A 500 38.75 10.44 25.38
N VAL A 501 37.44 10.23 25.42
CA VAL A 501 36.61 10.04 24.23
C VAL A 501 35.95 11.36 23.84
N ASN A 502 36.09 11.75 22.57
CA ASN A 502 35.33 12.88 22.04
C ASN A 502 33.90 12.43 21.71
N LYS A 503 32.90 13.08 22.28
CA LYS A 503 31.48 12.78 22.00
C LYS A 503 30.85 13.70 20.98
N GLN A 504 31.53 14.77 20.59
CA GLN A 504 31.03 15.71 19.60
C GLN A 504 31.08 15.04 18.23
N GLN A 505 29.92 14.96 17.56
CA GLN A 505 29.86 14.44 16.20
C GLN A 505 30.42 15.48 15.24
N LEU A 506 31.17 15.02 14.25
CA LEU A 506 31.65 15.87 13.17
C LEU A 506 30.46 16.43 12.36
N ASP A 507 30.19 17.71 12.53
CA ASP A 507 29.18 18.44 11.78
C ASP A 507 29.59 19.90 11.54
N LEU A 508 29.01 20.49 10.49
CA LEU A 508 29.24 21.87 10.12
C LEU A 508 28.19 22.77 10.78
N THR A 509 28.67 23.80 11.48
CA THR A 509 27.82 24.79 12.13
C THR A 509 28.25 26.19 11.72
N ILE A 510 27.32 27.14 11.83
CA ILE A 510 27.62 28.56 11.62
C ILE A 510 27.61 29.22 13.00
N VAL A 511 28.73 29.83 13.36
CA VAL A 511 28.93 30.52 14.63
C VAL A 511 29.26 31.98 14.40
N TYR A 512 28.80 32.83 15.31
CA TYR A 512 29.17 34.23 15.35
C TYR A 512 30.47 34.40 16.15
N LYS A 513 31.47 35.06 15.56
CA LYS A 513 32.77 35.32 16.18
C LYS A 513 33.37 36.60 15.59
N ASN A 514 33.85 37.50 16.44
CA ASN A 514 34.54 38.74 16.04
C ASN A 514 33.75 39.56 14.99
N ASP A 515 32.48 39.88 15.27
CA ASP A 515 31.63 40.68 14.37
C ASP A 515 31.40 40.09 12.97
N SER A 516 31.55 38.77 12.80
CA SER A 516 31.31 38.07 11.54
C SER A 516 30.83 36.64 11.76
N LEU A 517 30.16 36.09 10.73
CA LEU A 517 29.78 34.68 10.72
C LEU A 517 30.94 33.83 10.22
N TYR A 518 31.16 32.69 10.88
CA TYR A 518 32.16 31.70 10.51
C TYR A 518 31.49 30.33 10.39
N TYR A 519 31.89 29.58 9.37
CA TYR A 519 31.74 28.14 9.39
C TYR A 519 32.68 27.55 10.42
N HIS A 520 32.16 26.66 11.25
CA HIS A 520 32.91 25.91 12.22
C HIS A 520 32.60 24.43 12.11
N LEU A 521 33.65 23.63 11.96
CA LEU A 521 33.54 22.19 11.95
C LEU A 521 33.74 21.67 13.37
N THR A 522 32.65 21.20 13.96
CA THR A 522 32.62 20.73 15.36
C THR A 522 33.64 19.63 15.62
N GLY A 523 34.34 19.71 16.76
CA GLY A 523 35.44 18.80 17.10
C GLY A 523 36.79 19.11 16.43
N THR A 524 36.91 20.24 15.74
CA THR A 524 38.18 20.71 15.13
C THR A 524 38.40 22.20 15.41
N ASP A 525 39.62 22.69 15.25
CA ASP A 525 39.92 24.14 15.29
C ASP A 525 39.64 24.85 13.96
N PHE A 526 38.87 24.23 13.07
CA PHE A 526 38.56 24.79 11.76
C PHE A 526 37.53 25.93 11.89
N TYR A 527 37.94 27.10 11.42
CA TYR A 527 37.09 28.27 11.23
C TYR A 527 37.33 28.86 9.85
N GLN A 528 36.27 29.03 9.09
CA GLN A 528 36.31 29.71 7.79
C GLN A 528 35.30 30.84 7.78
N LYS A 529 35.72 32.04 7.42
CA LYS A 529 34.81 33.19 7.34
C LYS A 529 33.71 32.89 6.31
N LEU A 530 32.47 33.12 6.71
CA LEU A 530 31.30 32.98 5.84
C LEU A 530 31.07 34.31 5.13
N ASN A 531 31.19 34.32 3.81
CA ASN A 531 30.90 35.48 2.97
C ASN A 531 29.60 35.22 2.21
N ASN A 532 28.51 35.84 2.66
CA ASN A 532 27.21 35.79 1.99
C ASN A 532 26.47 37.11 2.25
N GLU A 533 26.16 37.86 1.19
CA GLU A 533 25.60 39.21 1.29
C GLU A 533 24.29 39.26 2.10
N ILE A 534 23.42 38.27 1.93
CA ILE A 534 22.11 38.21 2.62
C ILE A 534 22.33 38.00 4.13
N LEU A 535 23.20 37.07 4.51
CA LEU A 535 23.49 36.80 5.91
C LEU A 535 24.22 37.96 6.59
N GLU A 536 25.08 38.68 5.86
CA GLU A 536 25.76 39.88 6.35
C GLU A 536 24.82 41.09 6.53
N GLN A 537 23.78 41.22 5.71
CA GLN A 537 22.74 42.25 5.85
C GLN A 537 21.76 41.93 6.99
N SER A 538 21.61 40.66 7.37
CA SER A 538 20.70 40.19 8.44
C SER A 538 21.29 40.21 9.86
N ARG A 539 22.24 41.11 10.19
CA ARG A 539 22.91 41.15 11.51
C ARG A 539 21.95 41.20 12.70
N SER A 540 20.85 41.94 12.58
CA SER A 540 19.84 42.07 13.63
C SER A 540 19.11 40.77 13.95
N LEU A 541 19.23 39.74 13.10
CA LEU A 541 18.55 38.45 13.23
C LEU A 541 19.50 37.33 13.71
N TRP A 542 20.79 37.62 13.93
CA TRP A 542 21.78 36.58 14.26
C TRP A 542 21.53 35.91 15.61
N ASP A 543 21.08 36.69 16.59
CA ASP A 543 20.75 36.23 17.94
C ASP A 543 19.26 35.84 18.09
N GLN A 544 18.48 35.91 17.01
CA GLN A 544 17.06 35.58 17.04
C GLN A 544 16.84 34.08 16.86
N GLU A 545 16.27 33.42 17.87
CA GLU A 545 16.05 31.97 17.85
C GLU A 545 14.76 31.55 17.14
N LEU A 546 13.71 32.39 17.18
CA LEU A 546 12.37 32.05 16.70
C LEU A 546 11.83 33.13 15.78
N VAL A 547 10.95 32.74 14.84
CA VAL A 547 10.25 33.70 13.96
C VAL A 547 9.23 34.55 14.72
N SER A 548 8.69 34.02 15.82
CA SER A 548 7.62 34.63 16.63
C SER A 548 8.14 35.54 17.75
N GLU A 549 9.45 35.60 17.99
CA GLU A 549 10.02 36.36 19.11
C GLU A 549 11.30 37.09 18.74
N ASN A 550 11.44 38.31 19.22
CA ASN A 550 12.72 39.03 19.31
C ASN A 550 12.74 39.87 20.60
N HIS A 551 13.65 40.83 20.76
CA HIS A 551 13.71 41.65 21.99
C HIS A 551 12.46 42.52 22.24
N ASP A 552 11.75 42.91 21.18
CA ASP A 552 10.63 43.86 21.23
C ASP A 552 9.26 43.18 21.09
N VAL A 553 9.23 41.98 20.50
CA VAL A 553 8.02 41.23 20.15
C VAL A 553 8.01 39.91 20.88
N TYR A 554 7.02 39.74 21.76
CA TYR A 554 6.77 38.49 22.48
C TYR A 554 6.00 37.49 21.61
N ARG A 555 6.29 36.18 21.75
CA ARG A 555 5.61 35.08 21.02
C ARG A 555 4.10 35.17 21.04
N SER A 556 3.52 35.41 22.22
CA SER A 556 2.08 35.47 22.36
C SER A 556 1.47 36.73 21.74
N SER A 557 2.20 37.85 21.74
CA SER A 557 1.79 39.06 21.03
C SER A 557 1.76 38.85 19.52
N TYR A 558 2.80 38.19 18.98
CA TYR A 558 2.84 37.79 17.58
C TYR A 558 1.70 36.83 17.23
N LEU A 559 1.48 35.79 18.04
CA LEU A 559 0.39 34.84 17.83
C LEU A 559 -0.98 35.54 17.85
N ALA A 560 -1.26 36.37 18.85
CA ALA A 560 -2.49 37.14 18.95
C ALA A 560 -2.71 38.01 17.70
N TYR A 561 -1.68 38.73 17.26
CA TYR A 561 -1.79 39.61 16.10
C TYR A 561 -1.96 38.87 14.77
N THR A 562 -1.30 37.72 14.59
CA THR A 562 -1.52 36.88 13.39
C THR A 562 -2.95 36.34 13.32
N ILE A 563 -3.55 36.00 14.45
CA ILE A 563 -4.96 35.58 14.53
C ILE A 563 -5.87 36.76 14.19
N PHE A 564 -5.59 37.93 14.80
CA PHE A 564 -6.31 39.18 14.53
C PHE A 564 -6.29 39.59 13.05
N GLN A 565 -5.17 39.39 12.33
CA GLN A 565 -5.08 39.69 10.90
C GLN A 565 -5.74 38.65 9.98
N SER A 566 -5.83 37.39 10.43
CA SER A 566 -6.28 36.27 9.57
C SER A 566 -7.77 35.97 9.67
N GLN A 567 -8.45 36.53 10.68
CA GLN A 567 -9.86 36.31 10.95
C GLN A 567 -10.64 37.63 10.94
N ASP A 568 -11.96 37.51 10.80
CA ASP A 568 -12.87 38.65 10.87
C ASP A 568 -12.90 39.22 12.29
N THR A 569 -12.55 40.50 12.42
CA THR A 569 -12.48 41.21 13.69
C THR A 569 -13.84 41.31 14.39
N GLU A 570 -14.95 41.34 13.65
CA GLU A 570 -16.30 41.37 14.23
C GLU A 570 -16.66 40.02 14.86
N GLN A 571 -16.29 38.91 14.21
CA GLN A 571 -16.48 37.56 14.75
C GLN A 571 -15.61 37.31 15.99
N LEU A 572 -14.37 37.81 15.97
CA LEU A 572 -13.49 37.77 17.13
C LEU A 572 -14.07 38.56 18.30
N ALA A 573 -14.69 39.73 18.05
CA ALA A 573 -15.28 40.56 19.10
C ALA A 573 -16.52 39.93 19.75
N GLN A 574 -17.23 39.08 19.01
CA GLN A 574 -18.39 38.33 19.52
C GLN A 574 -18.02 37.03 20.24
N SER A 575 -16.75 36.60 20.16
CA SER A 575 -16.28 35.35 20.74
C SER A 575 -16.08 35.49 22.26
N SER A 576 -16.40 34.44 23.03
CA SER A 576 -16.06 34.42 24.45
C SER A 576 -14.57 34.20 24.66
N GLU A 577 -14.04 34.56 25.83
CA GLU A 577 -12.61 34.31 26.17
C GLU A 577 -12.23 32.82 26.06
N ALA A 578 -13.16 31.92 26.35
CA ALA A 578 -12.96 30.49 26.22
C ALA A 578 -12.85 30.05 24.75
N ASP A 579 -13.68 30.64 23.87
CA ASP A 579 -13.65 30.37 22.43
C ASP A 579 -12.35 30.91 21.81
N LEU A 580 -11.94 32.13 22.18
CA LEU A 580 -10.66 32.70 21.77
C LEU A 580 -9.48 31.81 22.18
N LEU A 581 -9.48 31.31 23.42
CA LEU A 581 -8.46 30.38 23.89
C LEU A 581 -8.43 29.09 23.07
N GLN A 582 -9.59 28.51 22.75
CA GLN A 582 -9.67 27.30 21.94
C GLN A 582 -9.12 27.51 20.53
N GLN A 583 -9.44 28.64 19.90
CA GLN A 583 -8.92 29.00 18.57
C GLN A 583 -7.40 29.21 18.61
N VAL A 584 -6.90 29.95 19.61
CA VAL A 584 -5.45 30.15 19.82
C VAL A 584 -4.74 28.82 19.99
N GLN A 585 -5.28 27.90 20.80
CA GLN A 585 -4.71 26.57 21.00
C GLN A 585 -4.65 25.74 19.71
N GLN A 586 -5.71 25.81 18.89
CA GLN A 586 -5.74 25.13 17.60
C GLN A 586 -4.64 25.65 16.67
N ILE A 587 -4.52 26.97 16.54
CA ILE A 587 -3.53 27.61 15.64
C ILE A 587 -2.10 27.40 16.16
N ALA A 588 -1.86 27.54 17.46
CA ALA A 588 -0.57 27.29 18.08
C ALA A 588 -0.10 25.83 17.88
N SER A 589 -1.02 24.86 17.91
CA SER A 589 -0.70 23.44 17.71
C SER A 589 -0.28 23.10 16.27
N GLN A 590 -0.71 23.90 15.29
CA GLN A 590 -0.36 23.72 13.88
C GLN A 590 0.95 24.42 13.52
N ASN A 591 1.33 25.48 14.24
CA ASN A 591 2.51 26.29 13.95
C ASN A 591 3.70 25.99 14.89
N TYR A 592 4.41 24.90 14.59
CA TYR A 592 5.60 24.48 15.35
C TYR A 592 6.78 25.46 15.25
N ALA A 593 6.86 26.25 14.17
CA ALA A 593 7.96 27.19 13.97
C ALA A 593 7.95 28.35 14.97
N GLY A 594 6.78 28.65 15.56
CA GLY A 594 6.60 29.71 16.55
C GLY A 594 7.01 29.36 17.98
N GLY A 595 7.44 28.12 18.27
CA GLY A 595 8.02 27.78 19.58
C GLY A 595 7.07 27.96 20.78
N TYR A 596 5.76 27.71 20.59
CA TYR A 596 4.74 27.91 21.61
C TYR A 596 4.68 26.75 22.63
N VAL A 597 4.66 27.10 23.91
CA VAL A 597 4.42 26.20 25.04
C VAL A 597 2.95 26.26 25.46
N LYS A 598 2.26 25.12 25.36
CA LYS A 598 0.86 24.95 25.78
C LYS A 598 0.69 25.22 27.28
N GLY A 599 -0.37 25.92 27.66
CA GLY A 599 -0.66 26.35 29.03
C GLY A 599 -0.02 27.70 29.42
N VAL A 600 0.92 28.20 28.62
CA VAL A 600 1.63 29.47 28.82
C VAL A 600 1.29 30.43 27.69
N HIS A 601 1.80 30.15 26.48
CA HIS A 601 1.73 31.12 25.39
C HIS A 601 0.34 31.21 24.76
N ASP A 602 -0.43 30.13 24.80
CA ASP A 602 -1.83 30.08 24.36
C ASP A 602 -2.73 30.91 25.28
N HIS A 603 -2.55 30.82 26.60
CA HIS A 603 -3.27 31.66 27.56
C HIS A 603 -2.90 33.14 27.41
N ASP A 604 -1.61 33.44 27.35
CA ASP A 604 -1.14 34.82 27.18
C ASP A 604 -1.62 35.41 25.86
N ALA A 605 -1.60 34.63 24.77
CA ALA A 605 -2.05 35.09 23.45
C ALA A 605 -3.56 35.31 23.43
N ALA A 606 -4.34 34.45 24.09
CA ALA A 606 -5.78 34.66 24.23
C ALA A 606 -6.11 35.94 25.02
N ALA A 607 -5.39 36.20 26.12
CA ALA A 607 -5.56 37.43 26.91
C ALA A 607 -5.21 38.69 26.10
N ILE A 608 -4.08 38.66 25.37
CA ILE A 608 -3.65 39.76 24.51
C ILE A 608 -4.64 39.97 23.34
N LEU A 609 -5.09 38.87 22.71
CA LEU A 609 -6.06 38.92 21.61
C LEU A 609 -7.40 39.51 22.05
N ASN A 610 -7.91 39.10 23.22
CA ASN A 610 -9.15 39.64 23.77
C ASN A 610 -9.07 41.16 23.94
N VAL A 611 -7.98 41.66 24.56
CA VAL A 611 -7.75 43.10 24.73
C VAL A 611 -7.59 43.81 23.39
N LEU A 612 -6.83 43.23 22.45
CA LEU A 612 -6.63 43.81 21.12
C LEU A 612 -7.96 43.97 20.37
N VAL A 613 -8.80 42.94 20.37
CA VAL A 613 -10.09 42.91 19.67
C VAL A 613 -11.09 43.87 20.33
N GLN A 614 -11.21 43.83 21.66
CA GLN A 614 -12.07 44.76 22.39
C GLN A 614 -11.64 46.21 22.13
N LYS A 615 -10.35 46.52 22.25
CA LYS A 615 -9.83 47.87 21.95
C LYS A 615 -10.02 48.26 20.49
N HIS A 616 -9.87 47.33 19.54
CA HIS A 616 -10.10 47.61 18.12
C HIS A 616 -11.55 48.04 17.87
N HIS A 617 -12.50 47.32 18.47
CA HIS A 617 -13.93 47.62 18.35
C HIS A 617 -14.29 48.93 19.07
N ASP A 618 -13.89 49.06 20.33
CA ASP A 618 -14.22 50.18 21.22
C ASP A 618 -13.61 51.52 20.76
N LEU A 619 -12.39 51.50 20.21
CA LEU A 619 -11.75 52.73 19.73
C LEU A 619 -12.44 53.29 18.48
N GLU A 620 -13.17 52.48 17.70
CA GLU A 620 -13.75 52.91 16.42
C GLU A 620 -12.72 53.69 15.56
N LEU A 621 -12.97 54.97 15.26
CA LEU A 621 -12.06 55.84 14.50
C LEU A 621 -10.86 56.35 15.32
N LEU A 622 -10.89 56.21 16.66
CA LEU A 622 -9.71 56.42 17.50
C LEU A 622 -8.62 55.36 17.31
N ARG A 623 -8.86 54.31 16.51
CA ARG A 623 -7.84 53.34 16.09
C ARG A 623 -6.76 53.95 15.20
N PHE A 624 -7.08 55.02 14.46
CA PHE A 624 -6.07 55.84 13.80
C PHE A 624 -5.26 56.58 14.86
N THR A 625 -4.01 56.96 14.61
CA THR A 625 -3.25 57.70 15.64
C THR A 625 -3.78 59.14 15.77
N PRO A 626 -3.62 59.81 16.93
CA PRO A 626 -3.99 61.22 17.10
C PRO A 626 -3.39 62.12 16.00
N ASN A 627 -2.13 61.85 15.62
CA ASN A 627 -1.45 62.58 14.55
C ASN A 627 -2.10 62.36 13.18
N VAL A 628 -2.51 61.13 12.84
CA VAL A 628 -3.22 60.85 11.58
C VAL A 628 -4.53 61.63 11.53
N ARG A 629 -5.34 61.56 12.60
CA ARG A 629 -6.62 62.26 12.66
C ARG A 629 -6.45 63.77 12.54
N ALA A 630 -5.54 64.34 13.33
CA ALA A 630 -5.24 65.75 13.32
C ALA A 630 -4.76 66.23 11.94
N HIS A 631 -3.76 65.56 11.36
CA HIS A 631 -3.24 65.96 10.05
C HIS A 631 -4.29 65.84 8.95
N ALA A 632 -5.14 64.82 9.00
CA ALA A 632 -6.27 64.67 8.11
C ALA A 632 -7.28 65.81 8.25
N GLN A 633 -7.65 66.19 9.49
CA GLN A 633 -8.55 67.31 9.77
C GLN A 633 -7.93 68.63 9.30
N LEU A 634 -6.66 68.89 9.60
CA LEU A 634 -5.93 70.08 9.15
C LEU A 634 -5.93 70.18 7.62
N PHE A 635 -5.61 69.09 6.92
CA PHE A 635 -5.69 69.02 5.46
C PHE A 635 -7.11 69.33 4.97
N TRP A 636 -8.13 68.69 5.55
CA TRP A 636 -9.53 68.88 5.16
C TRP A 636 -10.01 70.33 5.32
N GLN A 637 -9.53 71.03 6.34
CA GLN A 637 -9.89 72.43 6.60
C GLN A 637 -9.10 73.42 5.73
N GLN A 638 -7.94 73.01 5.19
CA GLN A 638 -7.14 73.82 4.26
C GLN A 638 -7.63 73.77 2.82
N LEU A 639 -8.45 72.77 2.45
CA LEU A 639 -9.01 72.67 1.11
C LEU A 639 -9.91 73.86 0.77
N ASP A 640 -9.79 74.36 -0.46
CA ASP A 640 -10.73 75.33 -1.02
C ASP A 640 -12.17 74.79 -0.96
N GLN A 641 -13.12 75.68 -0.71
CA GLN A 641 -14.52 75.29 -0.49
C GLN A 641 -15.11 74.47 -1.65
N GLU A 642 -14.70 74.74 -2.89
CA GLU A 642 -15.14 74.00 -4.08
C GLU A 642 -14.61 72.55 -4.07
N ILE A 643 -13.31 72.36 -3.79
CA ILE A 643 -12.65 71.05 -3.73
C ILE A 643 -13.19 70.23 -2.55
N LYS A 644 -13.32 70.87 -1.38
CA LYS A 644 -13.88 70.27 -0.17
C LYS A 644 -15.31 69.76 -0.38
N ASN A 645 -16.18 70.56 -1.00
CA ASN A 645 -17.54 70.17 -1.32
C ASN A 645 -17.59 68.99 -2.31
N LYS A 646 -16.73 68.99 -3.33
CA LYS A 646 -16.62 67.90 -4.31
C LYS A 646 -16.27 66.58 -3.59
N TYR A 647 -15.21 66.56 -2.78
CA TYR A 647 -14.80 65.34 -2.08
C TYR A 647 -15.83 64.89 -1.04
N ASN A 648 -16.47 65.82 -0.32
CA ASN A 648 -17.51 65.46 0.66
C ASN A 648 -18.69 64.73 -0.03
N GLN A 649 -19.13 65.22 -1.19
CA GLN A 649 -20.17 64.53 -1.97
C GLN A 649 -19.74 63.15 -2.46
N ILE A 650 -18.49 63.00 -2.89
CA ILE A 650 -17.95 61.71 -3.35
C ILE A 650 -17.90 60.71 -2.20
N ILE A 651 -17.37 61.14 -1.04
CA ILE A 651 -17.29 60.32 0.18
C ILE A 651 -18.68 59.87 0.61
N LYS A 652 -19.65 60.79 0.74
CA LYS A 652 -21.03 60.44 1.14
C LYS A 652 -21.73 59.48 0.18
N ARG A 653 -21.56 59.67 -1.14
CA ARG A 653 -22.11 58.74 -2.14
C ARG A 653 -21.53 57.34 -1.98
N ALA A 654 -20.21 57.22 -1.82
CA ALA A 654 -19.57 55.93 -1.59
C ALA A 654 -19.94 55.34 -0.23
N GLY A 655 -20.11 56.17 0.81
CA GLY A 655 -20.63 55.80 2.13
C GLY A 655 -22.00 55.14 2.07
N HIS A 656 -22.94 55.73 1.33
CA HIS A 656 -24.27 55.14 1.12
C HIS A 656 -24.21 53.79 0.41
N VAL A 657 -23.33 53.63 -0.57
CA VAL A 657 -23.12 52.33 -1.25
C VAL A 657 -22.57 51.31 -0.26
N LEU A 658 -21.57 51.69 0.55
CA LEU A 658 -20.98 50.82 1.55
C LEU A 658 -21.98 50.42 2.66
N GLN A 659 -22.89 51.31 3.02
CA GLN A 659 -23.96 51.02 3.99
C GLN A 659 -24.93 49.94 3.48
N VAL A 660 -25.24 49.95 2.18
CA VAL A 660 -26.14 48.94 1.56
C VAL A 660 -25.39 47.64 1.24
N PHE A 661 -24.11 47.74 0.86
CA PHE A 661 -23.25 46.61 0.52
C PHE A 661 -21.95 46.66 1.35
N PRO A 662 -21.98 46.18 2.61
CA PRO A 662 -20.82 46.27 3.53
C PRO A 662 -19.55 45.60 3.01
N ASN A 663 -19.69 44.57 2.17
CA ASN A 663 -18.57 43.82 1.59
C ASN A 663 -18.08 44.39 0.24
N SER A 664 -18.45 45.62 -0.11
CA SER A 664 -18.05 46.24 -1.38
C SER A 664 -16.72 46.99 -1.28
N ASP A 665 -15.76 46.60 -2.12
CA ASP A 665 -14.47 47.28 -2.26
C ASP A 665 -14.53 48.54 -3.13
N ASN A 666 -15.72 48.91 -3.64
CA ASN A 666 -15.87 50.08 -4.51
C ASN A 666 -15.52 51.40 -3.82
N HIS A 667 -15.48 51.47 -2.49
CA HIS A 667 -15.07 52.70 -1.81
C HIS A 667 -13.55 52.94 -1.88
N ILE A 668 -12.75 51.91 -2.19
CA ILE A 668 -11.28 52.02 -2.26
C ILE A 668 -10.84 53.06 -3.30
N PHE A 669 -11.52 53.19 -4.45
CA PHE A 669 -11.16 54.22 -5.43
C PHE A 669 -11.28 55.64 -4.86
N VAL A 670 -12.21 55.88 -3.93
CA VAL A 670 -12.37 57.19 -3.28
C VAL A 670 -11.19 57.45 -2.36
N ILE A 671 -10.75 56.43 -1.62
CA ILE A 671 -9.55 56.51 -0.80
C ILE A 671 -8.32 56.79 -1.68
N ASP A 672 -8.18 56.12 -2.83
CA ASP A 672 -7.07 56.37 -3.77
C ASP A 672 -7.09 57.80 -4.33
N GLN A 673 -8.27 58.35 -4.63
CA GLN A 673 -8.41 59.76 -5.05
C GLN A 673 -7.99 60.72 -3.93
N LEU A 674 -8.38 60.45 -2.68
CA LEU A 674 -7.95 61.23 -1.52
C LEU A 674 -6.43 61.13 -1.30
N ILE A 675 -5.82 59.95 -1.50
CA ILE A 675 -4.36 59.77 -1.43
C ILE A 675 -3.67 60.68 -2.45
N ILE A 676 -4.15 60.71 -3.69
CA ILE A 676 -3.60 61.57 -4.75
C ILE A 676 -3.74 63.04 -4.36
N GLU A 677 -4.92 63.46 -3.87
CA GLU A 677 -5.17 64.84 -3.47
C GLU A 677 -4.28 65.29 -2.30
N ILE A 678 -4.17 64.46 -1.26
CA ILE A 678 -3.31 64.71 -0.11
C ILE A 678 -1.85 64.81 -0.56
N THR A 679 -1.40 63.91 -1.44
CA THR A 679 -0.03 63.92 -1.97
C THR A 679 0.27 65.19 -2.76
N ASN A 680 -0.66 65.63 -3.61
CA ASN A 680 -0.49 66.84 -4.43
C ASN A 680 -0.56 68.13 -3.59
N SER A 681 -1.44 68.19 -2.60
CA SER A 681 -1.62 69.36 -1.72
C SER A 681 -0.47 69.52 -0.72
N ASN A 682 0.18 68.42 -0.34
CA ASN A 682 1.30 68.39 0.61
C ASN A 682 2.57 69.11 0.12
N GLN A 683 2.66 69.48 -1.17
CA GLN A 683 3.77 70.32 -1.66
C GLN A 683 3.76 71.75 -1.08
N THR A 684 2.71 72.16 -0.35
CA THR A 684 2.59 73.56 0.11
C THR A 684 2.37 73.81 1.62
N ALA A 685 2.07 72.84 2.50
CA ALA A 685 1.66 73.21 3.87
C ALA A 685 1.91 72.30 5.09
N ILE A 686 2.62 71.16 5.03
CA ILE A 686 2.91 70.39 6.27
C ILE A 686 4.36 69.86 6.28
N THR A 687 5.30 70.72 6.67
CA THR A 687 6.76 70.48 6.70
C THR A 687 7.22 69.38 7.69
N ILE A 688 6.29 68.78 8.45
CA ILE A 688 6.59 67.76 9.48
C ILE A 688 6.35 66.33 8.98
N ILE A 689 5.48 66.12 7.98
CA ILE A 689 5.17 64.77 7.46
C ILE A 689 6.40 64.16 6.78
N GLU A 690 7.25 64.98 6.13
CA GLU A 690 8.47 64.57 5.43
C GLU A 690 9.54 63.89 6.33
N LYS A 691 9.45 64.03 7.66
CA LYS A 691 10.39 63.40 8.61
C LYS A 691 9.90 62.06 9.16
N GLN A 692 8.69 61.62 8.81
CA GLN A 692 8.21 60.30 9.22
C GLN A 692 8.81 59.22 8.34
N SER A 693 9.22 58.12 8.97
CA SER A 693 9.88 56.98 8.34
C SER A 693 9.02 56.25 7.30
N ASP A 694 7.71 56.54 7.23
CA ASP A 694 6.78 55.93 6.27
C ASP A 694 5.70 56.92 5.77
N PHE A 695 6.14 57.95 5.05
CA PHE A 695 5.31 59.04 4.52
C PHE A 695 4.07 58.56 3.74
N ASN A 696 4.23 57.53 2.91
CA ASN A 696 3.17 57.01 2.07
C ASN A 696 2.08 56.29 2.89
N GLU A 697 2.48 55.51 3.89
CA GLU A 697 1.53 54.82 4.78
C GLU A 697 0.77 55.83 5.65
N HIS A 698 1.43 56.90 6.12
CA HIS A 698 0.75 57.98 6.85
C HIS A 698 -0.31 58.69 5.99
N ILE A 699 -0.03 58.98 4.71
CA ILE A 699 -1.02 59.54 3.76
C ILE A 699 -2.19 58.58 3.55
N LYS A 700 -1.90 57.28 3.38
CA LYS A 700 -2.94 56.26 3.22
C LYS A 700 -3.84 56.19 4.45
N GLN A 701 -3.27 56.25 5.65
CA GLN A 701 -4.05 56.29 6.89
C GLN A 701 -4.89 57.57 7.00
N MET A 702 -4.37 58.73 6.60
CA MET A 702 -5.13 59.99 6.55
C MET A 702 -6.33 59.91 5.60
N ALA A 703 -6.12 59.45 4.36
CA ALA A 703 -7.17 59.30 3.36
C ALA A 703 -8.26 58.34 3.82
N THR A 704 -7.83 57.22 4.40
CA THR A 704 -8.72 56.17 4.92
C THR A 704 -9.54 56.70 6.10
N TYR A 705 -8.90 57.41 7.03
CA TYR A 705 -9.57 58.09 8.13
C TYR A 705 -10.61 59.10 7.63
N LEU A 706 -10.25 60.00 6.70
CA LEU A 706 -11.18 60.99 6.15
C LEU A 706 -12.41 60.35 5.51
N PHE A 707 -12.21 59.27 4.76
CA PHE A 707 -13.32 58.53 4.18
C PHE A 707 -14.27 57.98 5.27
N TYR A 708 -13.73 57.26 6.26
CA TYR A 708 -14.57 56.64 7.30
C TYR A 708 -15.18 57.64 8.29
N GLU A 709 -14.55 58.79 8.53
CA GLU A 709 -15.09 59.86 9.37
C GLU A 709 -16.26 60.56 8.67
N LEU A 710 -16.07 60.95 7.40
CA LEU A 710 -17.01 61.83 6.69
C LEU A 710 -18.09 61.09 5.88
N LYS A 711 -18.05 59.74 5.83
CA LYS A 711 -19.06 58.96 5.10
C LYS A 711 -20.46 59.09 5.68
N ASP A 712 -20.58 59.25 7.00
CA ASP A 712 -21.87 59.24 7.72
C ASP A 712 -22.24 60.61 8.32
N ASN A 713 -21.28 61.52 8.49
CA ASN A 713 -21.50 62.82 9.14
C ASN A 713 -20.51 63.89 8.60
N ASP A 714 -20.56 65.11 9.17
CA ASP A 714 -19.68 66.24 8.80
C ASP A 714 -18.84 66.74 9.99
N HIS A 715 -18.67 65.91 11.03
CA HIS A 715 -17.98 66.27 12.28
C HIS A 715 -16.80 65.33 12.49
N PHE A 716 -15.84 65.72 13.34
CA PHE A 716 -14.65 64.94 13.61
C PHE A 716 -14.71 64.36 15.03
N VAL A 717 -14.34 63.10 15.18
CA VAL A 717 -14.14 62.46 16.49
C VAL A 717 -12.92 63.07 17.18
N VAL A 718 -13.05 63.33 18.48
CA VAL A 718 -11.96 63.84 19.30
C VAL A 718 -11.79 62.96 20.53
N SER A 719 -10.53 62.63 20.84
CA SER A 719 -10.22 61.87 22.05
C SER A 719 -10.37 62.70 23.33
N GLN A 720 -10.83 62.08 24.41
CA GLN A 720 -10.89 62.74 25.73
C GLN A 720 -9.54 63.31 26.17
N ASN A 721 -8.42 62.64 25.85
CA ASN A 721 -7.07 63.11 26.19
C ASN A 721 -6.72 64.45 25.50
N ALA A 722 -7.18 64.67 24.26
CA ALA A 722 -6.97 65.94 23.57
C ALA A 722 -7.78 67.07 24.23
N ILE A 723 -9.01 66.79 24.66
CA ILE A 723 -9.87 67.74 25.38
C ILE A 723 -9.29 68.05 26.77
N ASP A 724 -8.80 67.05 27.49
CA ASP A 724 -8.16 67.23 28.80
C ASP A 724 -6.88 68.06 28.68
N LEU A 725 -6.10 67.86 27.61
CA LEU A 725 -4.93 68.67 27.29
C LEU A 725 -5.32 70.13 26.99
N GLN A 726 -6.35 70.37 26.18
CA GLN A 726 -6.87 71.71 25.91
C GLN A 726 -7.34 72.40 27.19
N ASN A 727 -8.18 71.73 27.98
CA ASN A 727 -8.71 72.29 29.23
C ASN A 727 -7.59 72.64 30.21
N SER A 728 -6.55 71.80 30.27
CA SER A 728 -5.37 72.04 31.12
C SER A 728 -4.55 73.22 30.60
N PHE A 729 -4.37 73.33 29.29
CA PHE A 729 -3.68 74.43 28.64
C PHE A 729 -4.40 75.78 28.86
N GLU A 730 -5.72 75.81 28.66
CA GLU A 730 -6.53 77.02 28.89
C GLU A 730 -6.49 77.47 30.35
N LYS A 731 -6.59 76.54 31.30
CA LYS A 731 -6.42 76.82 32.74
C LYS A 731 -5.04 77.37 33.05
N ALA A 732 -3.98 76.81 32.46
CA ALA A 732 -2.62 77.30 32.65
C ALA A 732 -2.45 78.73 32.12
N LEU A 733 -2.94 79.01 30.91
CA LEU A 733 -2.93 80.36 30.32
C LEU A 733 -3.70 81.38 31.16
N GLN A 734 -4.85 81.00 31.72
CA GLN A 734 -5.63 81.85 32.62
C GLN A 734 -4.88 82.13 33.92
N SER A 735 -4.26 81.11 34.53
CA SER A 735 -3.48 81.28 35.77
C SER A 735 -2.26 82.19 35.59
N GLN A 736 -1.66 82.21 34.39
CA GLN A 736 -0.49 83.01 34.04
C GLN A 736 -0.84 84.37 33.41
N ASN A 737 -2.12 84.73 33.29
CA ASN A 737 -2.62 85.92 32.59
C ASN A 737 -2.14 86.03 31.11
N ALA A 738 -1.80 84.91 30.48
CA ALA A 738 -1.28 84.85 29.11
C ALA A 738 -2.38 84.63 28.05
N TYR A 739 -3.62 84.35 28.45
CA TYR A 739 -4.74 84.04 27.56
C TYR A 739 -5.02 85.13 26.51
N THR A 740 -4.95 86.41 26.90
CA THR A 740 -5.16 87.53 25.97
C THR A 740 -4.00 87.70 24.98
N GLN A 741 -2.77 87.40 25.40
CA GLN A 741 -1.59 87.43 24.52
C GLN A 741 -1.65 86.31 23.48
N PHE A 742 -2.09 85.12 23.89
CA PHE A 742 -2.31 83.98 23.01
C PHE A 742 -3.37 84.28 21.94
N ASN A 743 -4.54 84.79 22.32
CA ASN A 743 -5.59 85.14 21.34
C ASN A 743 -5.14 86.24 20.38
N ARG A 744 -4.41 87.25 20.88
CA ARG A 744 -3.85 88.30 20.03
C ARG A 744 -2.85 87.73 19.01
N ALA A 745 -1.99 86.80 19.42
CA ALA A 745 -1.05 86.14 18.50
C ALA A 745 -1.77 85.34 17.41
N LEU A 746 -2.94 84.75 17.71
CA LEU A 746 -3.78 84.06 16.72
C LEU A 746 -4.49 85.02 15.75
N ASP A 747 -4.95 86.17 16.25
CA ASP A 747 -5.59 87.20 15.42
C ASP A 747 -4.60 87.88 14.45
N GLU A 748 -3.33 87.97 14.83
CA GLU A 748 -2.23 88.55 14.01
C GLU A 748 -1.69 87.58 12.93
N CYS A 749 -2.19 86.32 12.85
CA CYS A 749 -1.76 85.33 11.85
C CYS A 749 -2.49 85.48 10.50
N ASP A 750 -1.73 85.65 9.41
CA ASP A 750 -2.26 85.88 8.05
C ASP A 750 -2.73 84.60 7.34
N THR A 751 -2.10 83.45 7.61
CA THR A 751 -2.43 82.18 6.95
C THR A 751 -2.93 81.12 7.93
N GLN A 752 -3.68 80.13 7.43
CA GLN A 752 -4.10 78.98 8.23
C GLN A 752 -2.90 78.19 8.77
N LYS A 753 -1.81 78.15 8.01
CA LYS A 753 -0.55 77.53 8.43
C LYS A 753 0.03 78.24 9.65
N ASP A 754 0.09 79.57 9.63
CA ASP A 754 0.64 80.36 10.75
C ASP A 754 -0.19 80.19 12.03
N LYS A 755 -1.52 80.05 11.89
CA LYS A 755 -2.42 79.74 13.02
C LYS A 755 -2.11 78.37 13.62
N VAL A 756 -2.00 77.33 12.79
CA VAL A 756 -1.64 75.96 13.22
C VAL A 756 -0.29 75.95 13.92
N ASP A 757 0.74 76.55 13.34
CA ASP A 757 2.08 76.57 13.92
C ASP A 757 2.12 77.37 15.22
N THR A 758 1.36 78.46 15.33
CA THR A 758 1.24 79.24 16.57
C THR A 758 0.60 78.41 17.68
N VAL A 759 -0.58 77.81 17.46
CA VAL A 759 -1.21 76.97 18.49
C VAL A 759 -0.31 75.79 18.85
N ARG A 760 0.27 75.10 17.86
CA ARG A 760 1.19 73.98 18.08
C ARG A 760 2.38 74.37 18.95
N HIS A 761 3.01 75.52 18.70
CA HIS A 761 4.15 75.97 19.51
C HIS A 761 3.77 76.19 20.98
N TRP A 762 2.66 76.88 21.23
CA TRP A 762 2.20 77.15 22.58
C TRP A 762 1.79 75.87 23.33
N VAL A 763 0.98 75.02 22.70
CA VAL A 763 0.52 73.74 23.29
C VAL A 763 1.70 72.80 23.51
N SER A 764 2.65 72.70 22.57
CA SER A 764 3.84 71.87 22.71
C SER A 764 4.75 72.34 23.84
N ALA A 765 4.93 73.66 24.00
CA ALA A 765 5.74 74.22 25.08
C ALA A 765 5.11 73.91 26.45
N PHE A 766 3.79 74.09 26.57
CA PHE A 766 3.04 73.73 27.77
C PHE A 766 3.10 72.22 28.07
N ALA A 767 2.82 71.38 27.09
CA ALA A 767 2.78 69.93 27.27
C ALA A 767 4.14 69.35 27.68
N LYS A 768 5.25 69.93 27.18
CA LYS A 768 6.61 69.56 27.61
C LYS A 768 6.96 70.01 29.02
N ALA A 769 6.41 71.14 29.47
CA ALA A 769 6.72 71.73 30.77
C ALA A 769 5.89 71.13 31.91
N GLU A 770 4.60 70.88 31.68
CA GLU A 770 3.62 70.63 32.75
C GLU A 770 2.84 69.32 32.62
N GLN A 771 2.97 68.57 31.51
CA GLN A 771 2.15 67.37 31.26
C GLN A 771 2.98 66.08 31.11
N PRO A 772 2.41 64.91 31.48
CA PRO A 772 3.05 63.62 31.28
C PRO A 772 3.24 63.31 29.79
N GLN A 773 4.25 62.49 29.49
CA GLN A 773 4.62 62.13 28.12
C GLN A 773 3.47 61.45 27.33
N SER A 774 2.53 60.78 28.01
CA SER A 774 1.34 60.18 27.40
C SER A 774 0.42 61.21 26.75
N LEU A 775 0.22 62.38 27.38
CA LEU A 775 -0.62 63.45 26.82
C LEU A 775 0.09 64.23 25.71
N GLN A 776 1.43 64.22 25.68
CA GLN A 776 2.19 64.83 24.59
C GLN A 776 1.92 64.18 23.23
N TYR A 777 1.48 62.92 23.20
CA TYR A 777 1.09 62.23 21.96
C TYR A 777 -0.20 62.79 21.31
N HIS A 778 -0.99 63.56 22.06
CA HIS A 778 -2.26 64.14 21.61
C HIS A 778 -2.16 65.63 21.23
N ILE A 779 -0.94 66.20 21.14
CA ILE A 779 -0.73 67.62 20.84
C ILE A 779 -1.39 68.02 19.51
N GLU A 780 -1.15 67.28 18.43
CA GLU A 780 -1.67 67.63 17.11
C GLU A 780 -3.21 67.58 17.08
N GLU A 781 -3.80 66.60 17.77
CA GLU A 781 -5.26 66.46 17.89
C GLU A 781 -5.85 67.62 18.71
N CYS A 782 -5.19 68.01 19.80
CA CYS A 782 -5.55 69.20 20.58
C CYS A 782 -5.47 70.48 19.72
N VAL A 783 -4.44 70.64 18.90
CA VAL A 783 -4.28 71.79 18.01
C VAL A 783 -5.41 71.85 16.98
N ALA A 784 -5.73 70.72 16.35
CA ALA A 784 -6.80 70.65 15.36
C ALA A 784 -8.17 70.97 15.98
N HIS A 785 -8.45 70.43 17.18
CA HIS A 785 -9.67 70.72 17.92
C HIS A 785 -9.76 72.17 18.38
N MET A 786 -8.68 72.78 18.87
CA MET A 786 -8.68 74.20 19.28
C MET A 786 -8.97 75.17 18.12
N LEU A 787 -8.52 74.84 16.91
CA LEU A 787 -8.69 75.70 15.74
C LEU A 787 -10.01 75.46 15.00
N TYR A 788 -10.47 74.21 14.93
CA TYR A 788 -11.56 73.80 14.05
C TYR A 788 -12.65 72.99 14.75
N GLY A 789 -12.54 72.79 16.06
CA GLY A 789 -13.50 72.06 16.87
C GLY A 789 -14.88 72.70 16.83
N SER A 790 -15.91 71.87 16.74
CA SER A 790 -17.31 72.31 16.81
C SER A 790 -18.01 71.70 18.01
N SER A 791 -19.08 72.33 18.49
CA SER A 791 -19.89 71.82 19.60
C SER A 791 -20.67 70.53 19.28
N ALA A 792 -20.63 70.07 18.03
CA ALA A 792 -21.29 68.86 17.54
C ALA A 792 -20.34 67.66 17.41
N GLU A 793 -19.07 67.80 17.80
CA GLU A 793 -18.08 66.71 17.77
C GLU A 793 -18.38 65.61 18.80
N VAL A 794 -18.12 64.36 18.40
CA VAL A 794 -18.32 63.19 19.26
C VAL A 794 -17.06 62.97 20.08
N VAL A 795 -17.18 63.11 21.40
CA VAL A 795 -16.09 62.81 22.33
C VAL A 795 -16.12 61.32 22.64
N ASN A 796 -15.06 60.61 22.24
CA ASN A 796 -14.87 59.22 22.64
C ASN A 796 -13.84 59.17 23.80
N SER A 797 -14.29 58.62 24.93
CA SER A 797 -13.54 58.53 26.20
C SER A 797 -12.73 57.24 26.35
N ILE A 798 -12.73 56.37 25.35
CA ILE A 798 -12.03 55.08 25.39
C ILE A 798 -10.53 55.31 25.22
N ASN A 799 -9.76 54.84 26.22
CA ASN A 799 -8.31 54.90 26.19
C ASN A 799 -7.71 53.79 25.31
N ALA A 800 -6.72 54.14 24.50
CA ALA A 800 -5.97 53.20 23.67
C ALA A 800 -4.98 52.33 24.45
N THR A 801 -4.83 52.56 25.76
CA THR A 801 -3.95 51.81 26.66
C THR A 801 -4.74 50.91 27.61
N GLN A 802 -4.12 49.79 27.99
CA GLN A 802 -4.62 48.87 29.01
C GLN A 802 -3.46 48.01 29.55
N THR A 803 -3.39 47.81 30.86
CA THR A 803 -2.44 46.86 31.45
C THR A 803 -3.06 45.46 31.44
N ILE A 804 -2.38 44.50 30.82
CA ILE A 804 -2.81 43.09 30.79
C ILE A 804 -2.06 42.35 31.90
N THR A 805 -2.79 41.89 32.90
CA THR A 805 -2.23 41.22 34.10
C THR A 805 -2.29 39.70 33.98
N ASN A 806 -1.56 38.99 34.86
CA ASN A 806 -1.55 37.53 34.98
C ASN A 806 -0.98 36.77 33.76
N LEU A 807 -0.06 37.38 33.01
CA LEU A 807 0.67 36.70 31.95
C LEU A 807 1.71 35.74 32.55
N LYS A 808 1.85 34.56 31.94
CA LYS A 808 2.70 33.47 32.44
C LYS A 808 4.06 33.42 31.75
N GLY A 809 4.18 34.04 30.59
CA GLY A 809 5.40 34.09 29.81
C GLY A 809 6.51 34.95 30.40
N THR A 810 7.72 34.73 29.88
CA THR A 810 8.90 35.51 30.23
C THR A 810 9.41 36.24 28.99
N HIS A 811 9.38 37.56 29.00
CA HIS A 811 9.84 38.41 27.89
C HIS A 811 10.25 39.80 28.40
N SER A 812 11.13 40.51 27.70
CA SER A 812 11.60 41.87 28.07
C SER A 812 10.48 42.91 28.16
N THR A 813 9.35 42.67 27.51
CA THR A 813 8.17 43.55 27.55
C THR A 813 7.21 43.24 28.70
N ILE A 814 7.44 42.17 29.47
CA ILE A 814 6.58 41.74 30.58
C ILE A 814 7.33 41.98 31.89
N THR A 815 6.74 42.75 32.79
CA THR A 815 7.29 43.02 34.13
C THR A 815 6.30 42.51 35.17
N ASP A 816 6.72 41.62 36.07
CA ASP A 816 5.87 41.02 37.12
C ASP A 816 4.54 40.40 36.63
N GLY A 817 4.55 39.84 35.40
CA GLY A 817 3.36 39.24 34.79
C GLY A 817 2.38 40.26 34.19
N GLU A 818 2.78 41.53 34.10
CA GLU A 818 2.02 42.62 33.50
C GLU A 818 2.62 43.05 32.15
N PHE A 819 1.74 43.32 31.19
CA PHE A 819 2.10 43.85 29.87
C PHE A 819 1.33 45.16 29.62
N GLU A 820 2.09 46.24 29.41
CA GLU A 820 1.56 47.55 29.07
C GLU A 820 1.13 47.59 27.61
N PHE A 821 -0.15 47.30 27.34
CA PHE A 821 -0.70 47.31 25.99
C PHE A 821 -1.06 48.74 25.58
N ASN A 822 -0.56 49.17 24.43
CA ASN A 822 -1.00 50.37 23.72
C ASN A 822 -1.39 49.97 22.31
N TYR A 823 -2.65 50.18 21.93
CA TYR A 823 -3.22 49.71 20.67
C TYR A 823 -2.40 50.19 19.45
N HIS A 824 -2.11 51.49 19.36
CA HIS A 824 -1.40 52.07 18.22
C HIS A 824 0.02 51.52 18.09
N ARG A 825 0.77 51.48 19.20
CA ARG A 825 2.14 50.93 19.23
C ARG A 825 2.14 49.43 18.91
N PHE A 826 1.19 48.68 19.46
CA PHE A 826 1.11 47.24 19.29
C PHE A 826 0.84 46.87 17.83
N VAL A 827 -0.16 47.49 17.21
CA VAL A 827 -0.49 47.25 15.80
C VAL A 827 0.64 47.69 14.88
N ALA A 828 1.21 48.88 15.09
CA ALA A 828 2.32 49.37 14.26
C ALA A 828 3.58 48.49 14.36
N LEU A 829 3.95 48.09 15.58
CA LEU A 829 5.10 47.23 15.83
C LEU A 829 4.94 45.86 15.15
N LEU A 830 3.77 45.23 15.32
CA LEU A 830 3.54 43.89 14.80
C LEU A 830 3.24 43.87 13.30
N ASP A 831 2.66 44.92 12.74
CA ASP A 831 2.52 45.08 11.29
C ASP A 831 3.89 45.17 10.61
N ASP A 832 4.79 46.02 11.12
CA ASP A 832 6.19 46.11 10.64
C ASP A 832 6.92 44.76 10.80
N TYR A 833 6.73 44.12 11.95
CA TYR A 833 7.33 42.82 12.24
C TYR A 833 6.87 41.75 11.25
N VAL A 834 5.56 41.63 10.99
CA VAL A 834 4.98 40.67 10.04
C VAL A 834 5.38 40.99 8.60
N LYS A 835 5.36 42.26 8.19
CA LYS A 835 5.65 42.66 6.80
C LYS A 835 7.13 42.56 6.44
N TYR A 836 8.03 42.89 7.36
CA TYR A 836 9.46 43.02 7.05
C TYR A 836 10.34 42.05 7.82
N LYS A 837 10.14 41.87 9.14
CA LYS A 837 11.04 41.05 9.96
C LYS A 837 10.80 39.55 9.78
N VAL A 838 9.56 39.11 9.70
CA VAL A 838 9.21 37.68 9.49
C VAL A 838 9.76 37.17 8.14
N PRO A 839 9.51 37.82 6.99
CA PRO A 839 10.10 37.39 5.72
C PRO A 839 11.64 37.43 5.72
N ALA A 840 12.23 38.46 6.35
CA ALA A 840 13.69 38.55 6.49
C ALA A 840 14.27 37.39 7.31
N TYR A 841 13.58 36.99 8.40
CA TYR A 841 13.98 35.85 9.22
C TYR A 841 13.85 34.52 8.49
N GLU A 842 12.76 34.31 7.76
CA GLU A 842 12.57 33.11 6.93
C GLU A 842 13.64 33.00 5.84
N MET A 843 13.95 34.11 5.17
CA MET A 843 15.02 34.18 4.19
C MET A 843 16.38 33.89 4.83
N PHE A 844 16.68 34.50 5.98
CA PHE A 844 17.90 34.25 6.75
C PHE A 844 18.06 32.76 7.11
N LYS A 845 17.01 32.13 7.64
CA LYS A 845 17.02 30.70 8.01
C LYS A 845 17.24 29.80 6.79
N LYS A 846 16.55 30.09 5.69
CA LYS A 846 16.68 29.35 4.42
C LYS A 846 18.11 29.48 3.87
N THR A 847 18.65 30.69 3.80
CA THR A 847 20.02 30.94 3.33
C THR A 847 21.04 30.28 4.24
N LYS A 848 20.90 30.40 5.58
CA LYS A 848 21.79 29.76 6.57
C LYS A 848 21.83 28.23 6.38
N HIS A 849 20.67 27.60 6.16
CA HIS A 849 20.60 26.17 5.89
C HIS A 849 21.27 25.81 4.57
N GLN A 850 20.95 26.53 3.49
CA GLN A 850 21.49 26.27 2.15
C GLN A 850 23.03 26.35 2.13
N VAL A 851 23.61 27.43 2.66
CA VAL A 851 25.07 27.59 2.63
C VAL A 851 25.80 26.57 3.52
N THR A 852 25.13 26.07 4.58
CA THR A 852 25.65 24.97 5.40
C THR A 852 25.64 23.66 4.62
N GLU A 853 24.54 23.31 3.94
CA GLU A 853 24.45 22.09 3.14
C GLU A 853 25.41 22.11 1.93
N ASP A 854 25.53 23.26 1.27
CA ASP A 854 26.45 23.44 0.14
C ASP A 854 27.90 23.15 0.57
N LEU A 855 28.36 23.74 1.68
CA LEU A 855 29.72 23.50 2.17
C LEU A 855 29.88 22.09 2.74
N LYS A 856 28.86 21.52 3.39
CA LYS A 856 28.87 20.14 3.89
C LYS A 856 29.02 19.12 2.76
N SER A 857 28.37 19.38 1.63
CA SER A 857 28.50 18.59 0.40
C SER A 857 29.89 18.75 -0.22
N GLN A 858 30.40 19.98 -0.35
CA GLN A 858 31.75 20.25 -0.87
C GLN A 858 32.86 19.58 -0.04
N LEU A 859 32.75 19.66 1.29
CA LEU A 859 33.70 19.04 2.22
C LEU A 859 33.51 17.52 2.34
N ARG A 860 32.41 16.97 1.82
CA ARG A 860 32.08 15.54 1.91
C ARG A 860 32.23 14.98 3.32
N LEU A 861 31.68 15.66 4.33
CA LEU A 861 31.89 15.31 5.74
C LEU A 861 31.54 13.85 6.09
N GLU A 862 30.64 13.23 5.33
CA GLU A 862 30.27 11.82 5.47
C GLU A 862 31.40 10.82 5.12
N GLU A 863 32.41 11.23 4.34
CA GLU A 863 33.61 10.42 4.05
C GLU A 863 34.56 10.35 5.26
N PHE A 864 34.54 11.36 6.13
CA PHE A 864 35.41 11.42 7.31
C PHE A 864 34.84 10.73 8.55
N LYS A 865 33.58 10.26 8.47
CA LYS A 865 32.95 9.52 9.55
C LYS A 865 33.41 8.05 9.51
N PRO A 866 33.97 7.52 10.61
CA PRO A 866 34.41 6.13 10.65
C PRO A 866 33.22 5.18 10.50
N ARG A 867 33.27 4.28 9.49
CA ARG A 867 32.23 3.29 9.20
C ARG A 867 32.67 1.90 9.63
N VAL A 868 32.31 1.51 10.84
CA VAL A 868 32.56 0.15 11.32
C VAL A 868 31.68 -0.83 10.56
N LEU A 869 32.28 -1.80 9.87
CA LEU A 869 31.54 -2.89 9.22
C LEU A 869 30.75 -3.67 10.27
N SER A 870 29.49 -3.98 9.96
CA SER A 870 28.63 -4.81 10.82
C SER A 870 29.18 -6.22 11.05
N SER A 871 30.03 -6.71 10.14
CA SER A 871 30.73 -8.00 10.26
C SER A 871 31.98 -7.96 11.16
N PHE A 872 32.42 -6.77 11.62
CA PHE A 872 33.59 -6.67 12.49
C PHE A 872 33.27 -7.19 13.89
N VAL A 873 33.92 -8.30 14.27
CA VAL A 873 33.80 -8.90 15.61
C VAL A 873 35.14 -8.80 16.33
N ARG A 874 35.13 -8.13 17.49
CA ARG A 874 36.29 -8.05 18.38
C ARG A 874 36.61 -9.43 18.94
N ASN A 875 37.87 -9.85 18.80
CA ASN A 875 38.34 -11.17 19.23
C ASN A 875 39.56 -11.07 20.16
N LYS A 876 40.04 -12.22 20.65
CA LYS A 876 41.19 -12.28 21.57
C LYS A 876 42.45 -11.63 21.00
N LEU A 877 42.71 -11.78 19.70
CA LEU A 877 43.86 -11.17 19.02
C LEU A 877 43.81 -9.64 19.08
N ILE A 878 42.64 -9.05 18.82
CA ILE A 878 42.44 -7.60 18.91
C ILE A 878 42.64 -7.11 20.34
N ASN A 879 42.01 -7.78 21.32
CA ASN A 879 42.05 -7.37 22.73
C ASN A 879 43.45 -7.52 23.35
N GLN A 880 44.16 -8.63 23.08
CA GLN A 880 45.39 -8.98 23.78
C GLN A 880 46.67 -8.52 23.06
N VAL A 881 46.60 -8.24 21.75
CA VAL A 881 47.79 -7.87 20.95
C VAL A 881 47.64 -6.48 20.34
N TYR A 882 46.59 -6.25 19.55
CA TYR A 882 46.48 -4.98 18.81
C TYR A 882 46.13 -3.78 19.69
N PHE A 883 45.19 -3.89 20.63
CA PHE A 883 44.84 -2.76 21.50
C PHE A 883 45.99 -2.29 22.41
N PRO A 884 46.81 -3.17 23.02
CA PRO A 884 48.03 -2.73 23.68
C PRO A 884 48.99 -1.97 22.77
N LEU A 885 49.27 -2.48 21.56
CA LEU A 885 50.18 -1.81 20.61
C LEU A 885 49.65 -0.45 20.14
N ILE A 886 48.35 -0.36 19.88
CA ILE A 886 47.67 0.88 19.48
C ILE A 886 47.66 1.86 20.66
N GLY A 887 47.36 1.39 21.87
CA GLY A 887 47.37 2.19 23.10
C GLY A 887 48.75 2.77 23.40
N ASP A 888 49.81 1.96 23.34
CA ASP A 888 51.18 2.40 23.57
C ASP A 888 51.58 3.51 22.59
N ASN A 889 51.14 3.43 21.34
CA ASN A 889 51.44 4.45 20.35
C ASN A 889 50.58 5.70 20.56
N LEU A 890 49.26 5.58 20.67
CA LEU A 890 48.36 6.71 20.92
C LEU A 890 48.72 7.47 22.20
N SER A 891 49.23 6.79 23.23
CA SER A 891 49.71 7.44 24.47
C SER A 891 50.82 8.45 24.20
N LYS A 892 51.68 8.19 23.21
CA LYS A 892 52.76 9.10 22.77
C LYS A 892 52.29 10.22 21.85
N GLN A 893 51.11 10.10 21.23
CA GLN A 893 50.60 11.10 20.28
C GLN A 893 49.59 12.04 20.94
N LEU A 894 48.55 11.46 21.55
CA LEU A 894 47.42 12.17 22.14
C LEU A 894 47.65 12.45 23.63
N GLY A 895 48.53 11.69 24.29
CA GLY A 895 48.65 11.65 25.74
C GLY A 895 47.63 10.71 26.39
N THR A 896 47.80 10.44 27.68
CA THR A 896 46.89 9.61 28.49
C THR A 896 46.18 10.42 29.57
N VAL A 897 45.01 9.95 29.99
CA VAL A 897 44.25 10.52 31.11
C VAL A 897 44.89 10.05 32.43
N GLY A 898 45.35 10.99 33.27
CA GLY A 898 46.03 10.74 34.55
C GLY A 898 47.40 11.43 34.70
N ASP A 899 48.08 11.26 35.85
CA ASP A 899 49.33 11.94 36.22
C ASP A 899 50.58 11.54 35.40
N SER A 900 50.48 10.56 34.51
CA SER A 900 51.55 10.10 33.62
C SER A 900 51.58 10.86 32.29
N LYS A 901 51.46 12.20 32.30
CA LYS A 901 51.56 13.02 31.08
C LYS A 901 53.03 13.21 30.69
N ARG A 902 53.47 12.55 29.61
CA ARG A 902 54.72 12.89 28.92
C ARG A 902 54.51 14.13 28.04
N THR A 903 55.48 15.03 28.02
CA THR A 903 55.50 16.27 27.22
C THR A 903 55.93 16.07 25.77
N ASP A 904 56.54 14.92 25.45
CA ASP A 904 57.17 14.66 24.16
C ASP A 904 56.18 13.93 23.23
N ARG A 905 55.40 14.70 22.46
CA ARG A 905 54.41 14.15 21.51
C ARG A 905 55.04 13.90 20.14
N MET A 906 54.97 12.66 19.64
CA MET A 906 55.39 12.31 18.26
C MET A 906 54.18 12.14 17.33
N GLY A 907 54.34 12.45 16.04
CA GLY A 907 53.22 12.76 15.15
C GLY A 907 52.75 11.70 14.14
N MET A 908 53.12 10.42 14.24
CA MET A 908 52.68 9.45 13.22
C MET A 908 52.49 8.02 13.73
N LEU A 909 51.31 7.46 13.50
CA LEU A 909 50.96 6.08 13.84
C LEU A 909 51.25 5.20 12.61
N LEU A 910 52.25 4.33 12.69
CA LEU A 910 52.60 3.40 11.61
C LEU A 910 52.21 1.97 12.03
N LEU A 911 51.08 1.48 11.52
CA LEU A 911 50.56 0.13 11.80
C LEU A 911 50.87 -0.81 10.63
N ILE A 912 51.79 -1.74 10.85
CA ILE A 912 52.09 -2.82 9.91
C ILE A 912 51.27 -4.05 10.34
N SER A 913 50.12 -4.32 9.71
CA SER A 913 49.40 -5.59 9.93
C SER A 913 49.89 -6.71 9.00
N PRO A 914 49.76 -7.99 9.42
CA PRO A 914 49.87 -9.16 8.56
C PRO A 914 48.75 -9.20 7.50
N PRO A 915 48.96 -9.89 6.36
CA PRO A 915 47.94 -10.05 5.32
C PRO A 915 46.73 -10.83 5.85
N GLY A 916 45.51 -10.34 5.59
CA GLY A 916 44.25 -11.03 5.88
C GLY A 916 43.36 -10.44 6.97
N TYR A 917 43.86 -9.52 7.81
CA TYR A 917 43.03 -8.74 8.73
C TYR A 917 42.85 -7.30 8.22
N GLY A 918 41.61 -6.84 8.10
CA GLY A 918 41.30 -5.51 7.58
C GLY A 918 41.88 -4.38 8.44
N LYS A 919 43.07 -3.87 8.08
CA LYS A 919 43.73 -2.71 8.71
C LYS A 919 42.77 -1.53 8.87
N THR A 920 42.12 -1.19 7.76
CA THR A 920 41.19 -0.07 7.67
C THR A 920 40.01 -0.25 8.62
N THR A 921 39.44 -1.45 8.70
CA THR A 921 38.29 -1.75 9.56
C THR A 921 38.64 -1.66 11.05
N LEU A 922 39.82 -2.14 11.45
CA LEU A 922 40.30 -2.00 12.83
C LEU A 922 40.53 -0.53 13.20
N MET A 923 41.10 0.25 12.28
CA MET A 923 41.33 1.68 12.50
C MET A 923 40.02 2.49 12.52
N GLU A 924 39.07 2.18 11.64
CA GLU A 924 37.72 2.76 11.68
C GLU A 924 37.01 2.42 12.98
N TYR A 925 37.17 1.20 13.51
CA TYR A 925 36.64 0.81 14.81
C TYR A 925 37.23 1.64 15.95
N VAL A 926 38.56 1.76 16.01
CA VAL A 926 39.24 2.56 17.05
C VAL A 926 38.87 4.04 16.95
N ALA A 927 38.84 4.60 15.74
CA ALA A 927 38.42 5.98 15.51
C ALA A 927 36.95 6.21 15.93
N ASN A 928 36.04 5.30 15.59
CA ASN A 928 34.63 5.37 16.00
C ASN A 928 34.46 5.36 17.53
N ARG A 929 35.23 4.52 18.23
CA ARG A 929 35.15 4.39 19.69
C ARG A 929 35.74 5.59 20.42
N LEU A 930 36.86 6.13 19.94
CA LEU A 930 37.50 7.33 20.51
C LEU A 930 36.82 8.64 20.07
N GLY A 931 35.90 8.60 19.10
CA GLY A 931 35.24 9.78 18.55
C GLY A 931 36.17 10.62 17.66
N LEU A 932 37.12 9.96 17.00
CA LEU A 932 38.08 10.61 16.10
C LEU A 932 37.54 10.67 14.68
N ILE A 933 37.95 11.72 13.97
CA ILE A 933 37.73 11.89 12.54
C ILE A 933 38.67 10.93 11.79
N PHE A 934 38.16 10.24 10.78
CA PHE A 934 38.93 9.22 10.04
C PHE A 934 39.12 9.62 8.58
N MET A 935 40.35 9.96 8.18
CA MET A 935 40.70 10.32 6.80
C MET A 935 41.37 9.15 6.07
N LYS A 936 40.84 8.78 4.90
CA LYS A 936 41.45 7.77 4.02
C LYS A 936 42.27 8.47 2.94
N LEU A 937 43.58 8.37 3.02
CA LEU A 937 44.49 8.79 1.95
C LEU A 937 44.89 7.56 1.16
N MET A 938 44.42 7.43 -0.08
CA MET A 938 44.94 6.43 -1.02
C MET A 938 46.01 7.10 -1.86
N ASP A 939 47.24 6.61 -1.75
CA ASP A 939 48.31 6.95 -2.69
C ASP A 939 47.88 6.42 -4.07
N GLN A 940 47.47 7.32 -4.98
CA GLN A 940 47.41 7.00 -6.39
C GLN A 940 48.86 6.92 -6.89
N ARG A 941 49.42 5.71 -6.87
CA ARG A 941 50.61 5.38 -7.65
C ARG A 941 50.23 4.77 -8.98
#